data_AF-A0A3L6P3R7-F1
#
_entry.id   AF-A0A3L6P3R7-F1
#
_cell.length_a   1.000
_cell.length_b   1.000
_cell.length_c   1.000
_cell.angle_alpha   90.00
_cell.angle_beta   90.00
_cell.angle_gamma   90.00
#
_symmetry.space_group_name_H-M   'P 1'
#
loop_
_entity.id
_entity.type
_entity.pdbx_description
1 polymer ?
#
loop_
_entity_poly.entity_id
_entity_poly.type
_entity_poly.pdbx_seq_one_letter_code
_entity_poly.pdbx_strand_id
1 'polypeptide(L)'
;MSSPLIFTPWRRRALSAASQSESEQAQLQRDELSTSPVQHGHSPHVPIAARPSSSSAAHREPIRSFIHGSVRDGLAPIDSVQNALSVRQDTAELANYLLSDPKTQQSSTVLQRARVSYQDSIDSEAIDDSSTADNTRSSKTILEVSEPPSPEGRDDDTDADAGPSVLANLLKRSPPQSIAPNQPQVEDEEPNGDACRPEGEQPRVAHAEDATEQTPLLTRITSAGRRSYSDLEGQKPQTKRPWFSGLVEVGNKMEERVSQGVAIAINPKKWDRHALWNNAVLTPTSCLPAVAVGLLLNILDALSYGMILFPLGKPIFSHLGSAGISVFYVSTIVSQITFSSGSIFKGAVGSELIEVVPFFHNMATKITDIVGEDNPDAVIATTIVSFSVSAMMTGLVFYLMGRFKVGYMVGFIPRHILIGCIGGVGWFLIATGFEVSARLDGSLQYNLDTLKQLSDPATVPLWVVPLVLAIVLFYGQSKITSKFFLPLFILAIPLIFYFFVLALDSLDVDVLRDHGWIFEGPPSGEPWWYFYTLYKFKLVRWDAVIECVPAMLALTFFGILHVPINVPALALNCGEDHADLDKELRLHGYSNFLSGCFGSIQNYLVYANTVFFMRSGGNSRLAGYMLAAATFGVMVIGPSLIGFIPVMMVGTLIYDLGFELLLEALWLPRKKLKLAEYLTVVVIVLVMGIHDFVVGIGVGILLAFVSLVLQTSRVSAIRGNYSGDIVSSTVRRNPSQHHYLHEVGRQIYIIKLTGYLFFGTIVSVEAKIRGLLEDSTFTKQPIKFLILDMWHVTGLDYSAGEAFNTISRLLDNKDVVLVLSGVDSETQLGRNLRAVGLGNDGIEVMMLPNLNSALESCENELLKTLYARQEEMNSLRRISAHSAQNLDVPSNKSSGFSSFDPPFNSPRRTHLAEAARDALSSVEVQRPKKWQSFKEPLRLMLQVFQGLSDKNEDFWFPAASYFSRREITAGTVLFRRGEPANGFYLVERGIVRAEYDLPQGWLCESIVAGTTLGELPFFSETDRTATAVVERDCVVWLMDRDQWDRIQKKEPEIGRELLKISLKLTSERMSAITSYILTTAG
;
A
#
# COMPACT_ATOMS: atom_id res chain seq x y z
N MET A 1 13.51 38.10 21.06
CA MET A 1 12.30 38.89 20.76
C MET A 1 11.79 38.46 19.38
N SER A 2 10.52 38.12 19.13
CA SER A 2 9.46 37.57 20.00
C SER A 2 8.24 37.28 19.10
N SER A 3 8.02 36.01 18.75
CA SER A 3 6.81 35.54 18.04
C SER A 3 5.68 35.24 19.04
N PRO A 4 4.39 35.15 18.63
CA PRO A 4 3.93 33.95 17.92
C PRO A 4 2.83 34.18 16.85
N LEU A 5 2.72 33.24 15.89
CA LEU A 5 1.53 33.00 15.08
C LEU A 5 1.32 31.49 14.89
N ILE A 6 0.49 30.86 15.73
CA ILE A 6 -0.03 29.49 15.58
C ILE A 6 -1.46 29.45 16.16
N PHE A 7 -2.45 29.04 15.36
CA PHE A 7 -3.74 28.57 15.89
C PHE A 7 -3.60 27.11 16.35
N THR A 8 -4.16 26.77 17.51
CA THR A 8 -4.01 25.44 18.12
C THR A 8 -5.35 24.74 18.37
N PRO A 9 -5.47 23.44 18.07
CA PRO A 9 -6.28 22.50 18.84
C PRO A 9 -5.51 22.02 20.08
N TRP A 10 -6.22 21.57 21.13
CA TRP A 10 -5.68 21.49 22.50
C TRP A 10 -5.31 20.07 22.99
N ARG A 11 -4.33 20.02 23.91
CA ARG A 11 -3.92 18.92 24.82
C ARG A 11 -3.26 17.66 24.23
N ARG A 12 -1.99 17.45 24.61
CA ARG A 12 -1.64 16.51 25.72
C ARG A 12 -0.28 16.83 26.36
N ARG A 13 0.08 16.06 27.40
CA ARG A 13 1.16 16.32 28.38
C ARG A 13 2.57 16.22 27.78
N ALA A 14 3.51 16.92 28.40
CA ALA A 14 4.95 16.82 28.11
C ALA A 14 5.64 15.68 28.89
N LEU A 15 6.80 15.25 28.38
CA LEU A 15 7.89 14.60 29.09
C LEU A 15 9.20 15.28 28.64
N SER A 16 10.23 15.29 29.48
CA SER A 16 11.39 16.17 29.32
C SER A 16 12.73 15.44 29.25
N ALA A 17 13.52 15.76 28.22
CA ALA A 17 14.99 15.68 28.20
C ALA A 17 15.45 16.78 27.21
N ALA A 18 16.12 17.84 27.65
CA ALA A 18 17.52 17.90 28.09
C ALA A 18 18.49 17.92 26.90
N SER A 19 19.06 19.10 26.65
CA SER A 19 20.04 19.38 25.60
C SER A 19 21.46 19.04 26.06
N GLN A 20 22.28 18.57 25.14
CA GLN A 20 23.74 18.76 25.22
C GLN A 20 24.27 19.19 23.86
N SER A 21 25.32 20.01 23.90
CA SER A 21 25.97 20.65 22.77
C SER A 21 27.46 20.43 22.90
N GLU A 22 28.16 20.12 21.81
CA GLU A 22 29.54 20.55 21.69
C GLU A 22 30.03 20.63 20.23
N SER A 23 30.87 21.63 20.01
CA SER A 23 31.72 21.92 18.87
C SER A 23 33.19 21.74 19.36
N GLU A 24 34.27 21.72 18.60
CA GLU A 24 34.57 21.95 17.18
C GLU A 24 36.01 21.42 16.90
N GLN A 25 36.53 21.55 15.66
CA GLN A 25 37.98 21.57 15.31
C GLN A 25 38.81 20.25 15.52
N ALA A 26 39.94 20.00 14.83
CA ALA A 26 40.42 20.47 13.52
C ALA A 26 41.58 19.58 12.95
N GLN A 27 41.63 19.48 11.60
CA GLN A 27 42.79 19.39 10.68
C GLN A 27 44.09 18.61 11.00
N LEU A 28 44.61 17.89 9.97
CA LEU A 28 45.97 18.10 9.38
C LEU A 28 46.26 17.16 8.16
N GLN A 29 46.55 17.75 6.98
CA GLN A 29 47.58 17.41 5.95
C GLN A 29 47.77 15.95 5.40
N ARG A 30 48.21 15.69 4.14
CA ARG A 30 48.68 16.54 3.01
C ARG A 30 48.63 15.83 1.63
N ASP A 31 48.57 16.66 0.57
CA ASP A 31 49.03 16.58 -0.84
C ASP A 31 49.59 15.27 -1.46
N GLU A 32 49.15 14.92 -2.70
CA GLU A 32 49.93 15.17 -3.94
C GLU A 32 49.08 15.05 -5.24
N LEU A 33 49.65 15.33 -6.43
CA LEU A 33 48.88 15.86 -7.59
C LEU A 33 49.35 15.40 -9.00
N SER A 34 48.40 15.03 -9.89
CA SER A 34 48.51 14.99 -11.38
C SER A 34 49.50 13.96 -12.01
N THR A 35 49.55 13.62 -13.32
CA THR A 35 48.91 14.09 -14.59
C THR A 35 48.53 12.90 -15.53
N SER A 36 47.77 13.19 -16.60
CA SER A 36 47.64 12.40 -17.87
C SER A 36 48.21 13.24 -19.04
N PRO A 37 48.53 12.76 -20.28
CA PRO A 37 47.50 12.57 -21.36
C PRO A 37 47.86 11.65 -22.61
N VAL A 38 47.01 11.69 -23.66
CA VAL A 38 47.22 11.41 -25.13
C VAL A 38 46.92 9.99 -25.71
N GLN A 39 46.56 9.95 -27.01
CA GLN A 39 46.03 8.84 -27.83
C GLN A 39 46.80 8.63 -29.18
N HIS A 40 46.31 7.69 -30.02
CA HIS A 40 46.72 7.32 -31.40
C HIS A 40 47.94 6.36 -31.53
N GLY A 41 48.00 5.42 -32.50
CA GLY A 41 46.98 4.99 -33.48
C GLY A 41 47.49 4.01 -34.56
N HIS A 42 46.55 3.46 -35.36
CA HIS A 42 46.69 2.66 -36.60
C HIS A 42 47.05 1.14 -36.58
N SER A 43 46.29 0.42 -37.41
CA SER A 43 46.44 -0.97 -37.94
C SER A 43 47.32 -0.99 -39.22
N PRO A 44 47.65 -2.12 -39.92
CA PRO A 44 46.65 -2.97 -40.62
C PRO A 44 46.98 -4.48 -40.91
N HIS A 45 46.01 -5.14 -41.57
CA HIS A 45 46.06 -6.38 -42.40
C HIS A 45 45.61 -7.77 -41.85
N VAL A 46 44.92 -8.48 -42.76
CA VAL A 46 44.01 -9.65 -42.66
C VAL A 46 43.85 -10.19 -44.11
N PRO A 47 43.89 -11.52 -44.44
CA PRO A 47 42.69 -12.40 -44.57
C PRO A 47 42.98 -13.87 -44.14
N ILE A 48 42.09 -14.89 -44.18
CA ILE A 48 41.04 -15.39 -45.13
C ILE A 48 39.98 -16.15 -44.27
N ALA A 49 38.67 -15.81 -44.24
CA ALA A 49 37.53 -16.25 -45.10
C ALA A 49 37.25 -17.79 -45.12
N ALA A 50 36.01 -18.32 -45.15
CA ALA A 50 34.62 -17.82 -45.35
C ALA A 50 33.66 -18.36 -44.24
N ARG A 51 32.40 -17.95 -43.98
CA ARG A 51 31.24 -17.30 -44.67
C ARG A 51 30.12 -18.28 -45.19
N PRO A 52 28.81 -17.87 -45.25
CA PRO A 52 27.70 -18.61 -44.59
C PRO A 52 26.35 -18.70 -45.37
N SER A 53 25.25 -19.13 -44.73
CA SER A 53 23.84 -18.67 -44.94
C SER A 53 22.90 -19.32 -43.88
N SER A 54 21.67 -18.86 -43.57
CA SER A 54 20.86 -17.72 -44.05
C SER A 54 20.09 -17.06 -42.87
N SER A 55 19.27 -16.03 -43.13
CA SER A 55 18.60 -15.19 -42.11
C SER A 55 17.12 -14.93 -42.39
N SER A 56 16.36 -14.59 -41.35
CA SER A 56 15.14 -13.76 -41.45
C SER A 56 15.12 -12.76 -40.30
N ALA A 57 14.46 -11.60 -40.48
CA ALA A 57 14.65 -10.44 -39.61
C ALA A 57 13.34 -9.87 -39.05
N ALA A 58 13.44 -9.40 -37.81
CA ALA A 58 12.66 -8.33 -37.17
C ALA A 58 11.17 -8.15 -37.50
N HIS A 59 10.34 -8.30 -36.47
CA HIS A 59 9.33 -7.28 -36.12
C HIS A 59 9.51 -6.89 -34.65
N ARG A 60 9.21 -5.63 -34.32
CA ARG A 60 9.39 -5.06 -32.97
C ARG A 60 8.27 -4.06 -32.70
N GLU A 61 7.30 -4.46 -31.89
CA GLU A 61 6.11 -3.67 -31.57
C GLU A 61 5.95 -3.42 -30.05
N PRO A 62 5.11 -2.46 -29.63
CA PRO A 62 5.42 -1.65 -28.45
C PRO A 62 4.81 -2.13 -27.12
N ILE A 63 5.31 -1.52 -26.05
CA ILE A 63 4.94 -1.77 -24.66
C ILE A 63 3.47 -1.38 -24.40
N ARG A 64 2.56 -2.36 -24.28
CA ARG A 64 1.34 -2.30 -23.45
C ARG A 64 0.61 -3.64 -23.40
N SER A 65 0.62 -4.31 -22.25
CA SER A 65 -0.38 -5.32 -21.90
C SER A 65 -0.48 -5.51 -20.38
N PHE A 66 -1.67 -5.28 -19.83
CA PHE A 66 -2.09 -5.97 -18.60
C PHE A 66 -2.41 -7.40 -19.02
N ILE A 67 -1.50 -8.34 -18.76
CA ILE A 67 -1.72 -9.75 -19.06
C ILE A 67 -2.46 -10.38 -17.89
N HIS A 68 -3.73 -10.77 -18.11
CA HIS A 68 -4.31 -11.87 -17.35
C HIS A 68 -3.46 -13.11 -17.63
N GLY A 69 -2.80 -13.66 -16.60
CA GLY A 69 -1.96 -14.84 -16.75
C GLY A 69 -2.79 -16.03 -17.22
N SER A 70 -2.72 -16.35 -18.52
CA SER A 70 -3.13 -17.66 -19.03
C SER A 70 -2.19 -18.70 -18.44
N VAL A 71 -2.72 -19.58 -17.60
CA VAL A 71 -1.92 -20.59 -16.92
C VAL A 71 -1.28 -21.51 -17.94
N ARG A 72 0.03 -21.76 -17.81
CA ARG A 72 0.67 -22.93 -18.42
C ARG A 72 0.42 -24.09 -17.48
N ASP A 73 -0.67 -24.83 -17.70
CA ASP A 73 -1.08 -26.00 -16.91
C ASP A 73 -0.17 -27.22 -17.14
N GLY A 74 1.15 -27.03 -17.01
CA GLY A 74 2.19 -28.01 -17.33
C GLY A 74 3.41 -27.97 -16.40
N LEU A 75 3.31 -27.28 -15.26
CA LEU A 75 4.28 -27.36 -14.17
C LEU A 75 3.56 -27.91 -12.94
N ALA A 76 3.98 -29.10 -12.47
CA ALA A 76 3.39 -29.73 -11.30
C ALA A 76 3.53 -28.81 -10.05
N PRO A 77 2.53 -28.78 -9.16
CA PRO A 77 2.58 -27.92 -7.98
C PRO A 77 3.61 -28.44 -6.97
N ILE A 78 4.77 -27.78 -6.92
CA ILE A 78 5.65 -27.86 -5.75
C ILE A 78 4.91 -27.19 -4.58
N ASP A 79 4.21 -28.00 -3.79
CA ASP A 79 3.43 -27.56 -2.63
C ASP A 79 4.34 -27.29 -1.42
N SER A 80 4.28 -26.07 -0.88
CA SER A 80 5.06 -25.69 0.29
C SER A 80 4.58 -26.38 1.58
N VAL A 81 3.32 -26.80 1.64
CA VAL A 81 2.74 -27.58 2.74
C VAL A 81 3.25 -29.01 2.69
N GLN A 82 3.25 -29.65 1.51
CA GLN A 82 3.85 -30.97 1.33
C GLN A 82 5.37 -30.97 1.62
N ASN A 83 6.10 -29.90 1.26
CA ASN A 83 7.49 -29.70 1.70
C ASN A 83 7.61 -29.56 3.23
N ALA A 84 6.70 -28.83 3.90
CA ALA A 84 6.71 -28.74 5.36
C ALA A 84 6.39 -30.08 6.04
N LEU A 85 5.51 -30.90 5.44
CA LEU A 85 5.17 -32.24 5.92
C LEU A 85 6.32 -33.24 5.72
N SER A 86 7.08 -33.14 4.62
CA SER A 86 8.28 -33.97 4.41
C SER A 86 9.42 -33.56 5.34
N VAL A 87 9.61 -32.26 5.61
CA VAL A 87 10.54 -31.77 6.64
C VAL A 87 10.18 -32.32 8.03
N ARG A 88 8.89 -32.29 8.42
CA ARG A 88 8.40 -32.93 9.66
C ARG A 88 8.62 -34.45 9.69
N GLN A 89 8.52 -35.11 8.54
CA GLN A 89 8.80 -36.54 8.43
C GLN A 89 10.29 -36.85 8.61
N ASP A 90 11.17 -36.14 7.92
CA ASP A 90 12.61 -36.26 8.07
C ASP A 90 13.04 -35.99 9.52
N THR A 91 12.47 -34.97 10.19
CA THR A 91 12.71 -34.70 11.62
C THR A 91 12.29 -35.89 12.51
N ALA A 92 11.13 -36.51 12.26
CA ALA A 92 10.70 -37.70 13.00
C ALA A 92 11.61 -38.91 12.74
N GLU A 93 12.01 -39.12 11.49
CA GLU A 93 12.87 -40.24 11.07
C GLU A 93 14.30 -40.10 11.65
N LEU A 94 14.89 -38.90 11.59
CA LEU A 94 16.20 -38.58 12.17
C LEU A 94 16.22 -38.68 13.71
N ALA A 95 15.15 -38.29 14.39
CA ALA A 95 15.03 -38.45 15.83
C ALA A 95 14.97 -39.94 16.24
N ASN A 96 14.15 -40.74 15.55
CA ASN A 96 14.04 -42.18 15.80
C ASN A 96 15.34 -42.93 15.45
N TYR A 97 16.08 -42.50 14.41
CA TYR A 97 17.35 -43.11 14.01
C TYR A 97 18.35 -43.19 15.17
N LEU A 98 18.47 -42.10 15.95
CA LEU A 98 19.39 -41.99 17.09
C LEU A 98 19.11 -43.01 18.22
N LEU A 99 17.85 -43.47 18.32
CA LEU A 99 17.37 -44.40 19.36
C LEU A 99 17.30 -45.85 18.88
N SER A 100 17.30 -46.07 17.56
CA SER A 100 17.15 -47.38 16.93
C SER A 100 18.36 -48.30 17.17
N ASP A 101 18.12 -49.61 17.26
CA ASP A 101 19.19 -50.61 17.40
C ASP A 101 19.79 -50.92 16.01
N PRO A 102 21.12 -50.90 15.79
CA PRO A 102 21.76 -51.21 14.50
C PRO A 102 21.50 -52.61 13.91
N LYS A 103 20.62 -53.41 14.51
CA LYS A 103 20.10 -54.67 13.95
C LYS A 103 18.82 -54.51 13.14
N THR A 104 18.02 -53.47 13.35
CA THR A 104 16.81 -53.21 12.55
C THR A 104 17.19 -52.53 11.23
N GLN A 105 17.34 -53.32 10.16
CA GLN A 105 17.81 -52.88 8.82
C GLN A 105 16.89 -51.91 8.07
N GLN A 106 15.81 -51.40 8.67
CA GLN A 106 14.83 -50.52 8.01
C GLN A 106 15.26 -49.04 7.95
N SER A 107 16.39 -48.65 8.54
CA SER A 107 16.75 -47.24 8.80
C SER A 107 17.67 -46.57 7.76
N SER A 108 18.28 -47.30 6.82
CA SER A 108 19.21 -46.72 5.84
C SER A 108 18.55 -45.85 4.77
N THR A 109 17.24 -46.05 4.53
CA THR A 109 16.46 -45.34 3.51
C THR A 109 16.44 -43.82 3.73
N VAL A 110 16.47 -43.35 4.98
CA VAL A 110 16.47 -41.93 5.36
C VAL A 110 17.77 -41.23 4.92
N LEU A 111 18.89 -41.95 4.96
CA LEU A 111 20.22 -41.46 4.57
C LEU A 111 20.47 -41.64 3.06
N GLN A 112 19.80 -42.62 2.45
CA GLN A 112 19.84 -42.89 1.01
C GLN A 112 18.79 -42.09 0.22
N ARG A 113 17.85 -41.42 0.89
CA ARG A 113 16.94 -40.39 0.33
C ARG A 113 17.74 -39.11 0.02
N ALA A 114 18.64 -39.22 -0.96
CA ALA A 114 19.09 -38.09 -1.76
C ALA A 114 17.86 -37.36 -2.34
N ARG A 115 18.02 -36.09 -2.71
CA ARG A 115 16.92 -35.29 -3.26
C ARG A 115 16.31 -36.02 -4.45
N VAL A 116 15.01 -36.30 -4.36
CA VAL A 116 14.26 -36.88 -5.48
C VAL A 116 14.11 -35.77 -6.51
N SER A 117 15.00 -35.81 -7.50
CA SER A 117 14.79 -35.15 -8.78
C SER A 117 13.44 -35.62 -9.32
N TYR A 118 12.43 -34.74 -9.30
CA TYR A 118 11.13 -35.02 -9.91
C TYR A 118 11.24 -35.18 -11.45
N GLN A 119 12.42 -34.92 -12.02
CA GLN A 119 12.75 -35.23 -13.40
C GLN A 119 12.85 -36.75 -13.65
N ASP A 120 13.45 -37.52 -12.73
CA ASP A 120 13.69 -38.96 -12.90
C ASP A 120 12.39 -39.77 -12.94
N SER A 121 11.33 -39.26 -12.29
CA SER A 121 9.97 -39.79 -12.39
C SER A 121 9.31 -39.55 -13.75
N ILE A 122 9.72 -38.52 -14.50
CA ILE A 122 9.12 -38.18 -15.81
C ILE A 122 9.72 -39.07 -16.91
N ASP A 123 11.03 -39.29 -16.90
CA ASP A 123 11.72 -40.18 -17.86
C ASP A 123 11.29 -41.66 -17.70
N SER A 124 10.64 -42.01 -16.59
CA SER A 124 10.11 -43.35 -16.31
C SER A 124 8.71 -43.61 -16.90
N GLU A 125 7.95 -42.57 -17.26
CA GLU A 125 6.60 -42.69 -17.88
C GLU A 125 6.58 -42.21 -19.35
N ALA A 126 7.70 -41.73 -19.88
CA ALA A 126 7.79 -41.10 -21.21
C ALA A 126 8.39 -42.00 -22.32
N ILE A 127 8.60 -43.30 -22.07
CA ILE A 127 9.22 -44.24 -23.02
C ILE A 127 8.37 -45.51 -23.21
N ASP A 128 7.25 -45.38 -23.92
CA ASP A 128 6.55 -46.55 -24.49
C ASP A 128 5.83 -46.23 -25.82
N ASP A 129 6.52 -45.56 -26.76
CA ASP A 129 6.08 -45.52 -28.17
C ASP A 129 7.24 -45.26 -29.17
N SER A 130 8.03 -46.30 -29.47
CA SER A 130 8.61 -46.52 -30.81
C SER A 130 9.49 -47.79 -30.88
N SER A 131 9.19 -48.67 -31.83
CA SER A 131 9.94 -49.91 -32.04
C SER A 131 11.20 -49.70 -32.91
N THR A 132 12.36 -50.15 -32.44
CA THR A 132 13.36 -50.89 -33.24
C THR A 132 14.36 -51.59 -32.32
N ALA A 133 14.98 -52.67 -32.78
CA ALA A 133 15.83 -53.52 -31.94
C ALA A 133 17.32 -53.16 -32.02
N ASP A 134 18.06 -53.32 -30.92
CA ASP A 134 19.03 -54.42 -30.83
C ASP A 134 19.37 -54.82 -29.37
N ASN A 135 20.16 -55.87 -29.20
CA ASN A 135 20.43 -56.55 -27.93
C ASN A 135 21.68 -56.03 -27.21
N THR A 136 21.63 -55.91 -25.88
CA THR A 136 22.58 -56.61 -24.97
C THR A 136 22.11 -56.59 -23.51
N ARG A 137 22.62 -57.52 -22.68
CA ARG A 137 22.12 -57.80 -21.32
C ARG A 137 23.01 -57.20 -20.22
N SER A 138 22.38 -56.70 -19.15
CA SER A 138 22.66 -57.18 -17.79
C SER A 138 21.45 -56.96 -16.87
N SER A 139 21.14 -57.91 -15.99
CA SER A 139 19.91 -57.94 -15.19
C SER A 139 20.19 -57.79 -13.70
N LYS A 140 19.34 -57.04 -12.97
CA LYS A 140 19.23 -57.13 -11.50
C LYS A 140 17.98 -57.94 -11.13
N THR A 141 18.18 -58.98 -10.33
CA THR A 141 17.13 -59.91 -9.88
C THR A 141 16.35 -59.32 -8.70
N ILE A 142 15.03 -59.54 -8.67
CA ILE A 142 14.16 -59.31 -7.50
C ILE A 142 13.82 -60.68 -6.88
N LEU A 143 13.70 -60.73 -5.56
CA LEU A 143 13.33 -61.94 -4.81
C LEU A 143 11.82 -61.99 -4.59
N GLU A 144 11.18 -63.10 -4.95
CA GLU A 144 9.79 -63.41 -4.62
C GLU A 144 9.64 -63.95 -3.18
N VAL A 145 8.48 -63.69 -2.58
CA VAL A 145 7.94 -64.39 -1.40
C VAL A 145 6.45 -64.64 -1.66
N SER A 146 5.98 -65.87 -1.44
CA SER A 146 4.67 -66.34 -1.90
C SER A 146 3.53 -66.13 -0.91
N GLU A 147 2.32 -65.89 -1.43
CA GLU A 147 1.07 -65.92 -0.65
C GLU A 147 0.45 -67.34 -0.59
N PRO A 148 -0.31 -67.69 0.47
CA PRO A 148 -1.05 -68.94 0.57
C PRO A 148 -2.41 -68.90 -0.18
N PRO A 149 -2.96 -70.04 -0.63
CA PRO A 149 -4.04 -70.07 -1.62
C PRO A 149 -5.46 -69.95 -1.05
N SER A 150 -6.37 -69.41 -1.86
CA SER A 150 -7.83 -69.53 -1.71
C SER A 150 -8.36 -70.79 -2.44
N PRO A 151 -9.41 -71.46 -1.92
CA PRO A 151 -10.09 -72.57 -2.62
C PRO A 151 -11.10 -72.08 -3.68
N GLU A 152 -11.44 -72.96 -4.62
CA GLU A 152 -12.07 -72.63 -5.92
C GLU A 152 -13.61 -72.82 -5.98
N GLY A 153 -14.20 -72.32 -7.08
CA GLY A 153 -15.60 -72.52 -7.50
C GLY A 153 -16.06 -71.41 -8.46
N ARG A 154 -15.77 -71.44 -9.78
CA ARG A 154 -16.27 -72.34 -10.86
C ARG A 154 -17.80 -72.27 -11.03
N ASP A 155 -18.37 -72.03 -12.21
CA ASP A 155 -17.83 -71.93 -13.59
C ASP A 155 -18.60 -70.89 -14.46
N ASP A 156 -17.98 -70.55 -15.61
CA ASP A 156 -18.50 -70.10 -16.93
C ASP A 156 -19.21 -68.73 -17.19
N ASP A 157 -18.49 -67.95 -18.02
CA ASP A 157 -18.87 -67.39 -19.33
C ASP A 157 -19.30 -65.91 -19.60
N THR A 158 -18.40 -65.25 -20.33
CA THR A 158 -18.56 -64.22 -21.40
C THR A 158 -18.86 -62.73 -21.09
N ASP A 159 -17.83 -61.93 -21.41
CA ASP A 159 -17.82 -60.65 -22.15
C ASP A 159 -18.41 -59.33 -21.59
N ALA A 160 -17.44 -58.42 -21.33
CA ALA A 160 -17.43 -56.97 -21.56
C ALA A 160 -18.05 -55.96 -20.56
N ASP A 161 -17.31 -54.85 -20.42
CA ASP A 161 -17.69 -53.50 -19.94
C ASP A 161 -18.39 -53.36 -18.56
N ALA A 162 -17.62 -53.60 -17.50
CA ALA A 162 -17.99 -53.20 -16.13
C ALA A 162 -17.42 -51.81 -15.75
N GLY A 163 -18.28 -50.81 -15.53
CA GLY A 163 -17.86 -49.51 -14.98
C GLY A 163 -18.98 -48.60 -14.43
N PRO A 164 -19.55 -48.86 -13.22
CA PRO A 164 -20.69 -48.12 -12.71
C PRO A 164 -20.37 -47.27 -11.45
N SER A 165 -20.17 -45.96 -11.61
CA SER A 165 -20.11 -45.01 -10.47
C SER A 165 -21.42 -44.24 -10.26
N VAL A 166 -22.37 -44.97 -9.66
CA VAL A 166 -23.29 -44.59 -8.56
C VAL A 166 -23.69 -43.12 -8.37
N LEU A 167 -22.75 -42.15 -8.34
CA LEU A 167 -23.05 -40.75 -8.01
C LEU A 167 -23.95 -40.06 -9.04
N ALA A 168 -23.85 -40.44 -10.33
CA ALA A 168 -24.55 -39.76 -11.43
C ALA A 168 -26.08 -39.93 -11.43
N ASN A 169 -26.61 -40.98 -10.79
CA ASN A 169 -28.05 -41.30 -10.80
C ASN A 169 -28.83 -40.69 -9.61
N LEU A 170 -28.16 -40.26 -8.54
CA LEU A 170 -28.84 -39.76 -7.33
C LEU A 170 -29.38 -38.32 -7.46
N LEU A 171 -28.97 -37.57 -8.48
CA LEU A 171 -29.35 -36.15 -8.66
C LEU A 171 -30.56 -35.91 -9.60
N LYS A 172 -31.33 -36.96 -9.96
CA LYS A 172 -32.48 -36.83 -10.88
C LYS A 172 -33.70 -37.68 -10.49
N ARG A 173 -34.55 -37.19 -9.56
CA ARG A 173 -36.05 -37.17 -9.64
C ARG A 173 -36.75 -36.83 -8.30
N SER A 174 -37.86 -36.11 -8.41
CA SER A 174 -38.96 -35.90 -7.43
C SER A 174 -40.29 -36.34 -8.11
N PRO A 175 -41.52 -36.25 -7.54
CA PRO A 175 -42.00 -35.79 -6.22
C PRO A 175 -42.44 -36.98 -5.31
N PRO A 176 -43.71 -37.33 -4.94
CA PRO A 176 -45.07 -36.84 -5.26
C PRO A 176 -45.74 -36.07 -4.07
N GLN A 177 -47.04 -36.28 -3.79
CA GLN A 177 -47.84 -35.61 -2.72
C GLN A 177 -48.98 -36.49 -2.15
N SER A 178 -49.54 -36.07 -0.99
CA SER A 178 -51.00 -35.96 -0.65
C SER A 178 -51.77 -37.02 0.18
N ILE A 179 -52.83 -36.52 0.84
CA ILE A 179 -54.04 -37.16 1.46
C ILE A 179 -54.03 -37.50 2.99
N ALA A 180 -54.67 -36.60 3.78
CA ALA A 180 -55.80 -36.73 4.77
C ALA A 180 -56.09 -38.05 5.57
N PRO A 181 -56.89 -38.07 6.69
CA PRO A 181 -57.89 -37.07 7.15
C PRO A 181 -58.12 -36.80 8.69
N ASN A 182 -58.79 -35.67 8.97
CA ASN A 182 -59.80 -35.31 10.01
C ASN A 182 -59.84 -35.83 11.49
N GLN A 183 -59.95 -34.85 12.41
CA GLN A 183 -60.90 -34.74 13.57
C GLN A 183 -60.72 -35.63 14.84
N PRO A 184 -61.29 -35.25 16.02
CA PRO A 184 -61.52 -33.89 16.59
C PRO A 184 -61.29 -33.75 18.14
N GLN A 185 -61.50 -32.53 18.66
CA GLN A 185 -62.15 -32.18 19.95
C GLN A 185 -61.42 -32.17 21.34
N VAL A 186 -61.88 -31.21 22.17
CA VAL A 186 -61.89 -31.08 23.66
C VAL A 186 -60.59 -30.73 24.42
N GLU A 187 -60.56 -29.46 24.89
CA GLU A 187 -60.30 -28.91 26.24
C GLU A 187 -59.48 -29.71 27.31
N ASP A 188 -58.56 -29.01 28.00
CA ASP A 188 -58.69 -28.50 29.40
C ASP A 188 -57.46 -28.62 30.36
N GLU A 189 -57.52 -27.76 31.40
CA GLU A 189 -56.76 -27.68 32.68
C GLU A 189 -55.26 -27.22 32.77
N GLU A 190 -54.97 -26.57 33.92
CA GLU A 190 -53.74 -25.84 34.30
C GLU A 190 -52.78 -26.68 35.21
N PRO A 191 -51.77 -26.07 35.88
CA PRO A 191 -52.03 -25.56 37.24
C PRO A 191 -51.32 -24.24 37.67
N ASN A 192 -51.87 -23.65 38.76
CA ASN A 192 -51.35 -22.62 39.69
C ASN A 192 -49.82 -22.62 39.95
N GLY A 193 -49.15 -21.56 40.45
CA GLY A 193 -49.53 -20.23 41.01
C GLY A 193 -48.25 -19.38 41.17
N ASP A 194 -48.11 -18.28 41.93
CA ASP A 194 -48.94 -17.59 42.95
C ASP A 194 -48.51 -16.08 43.03
N ALA A 195 -49.06 -15.28 43.95
CA ALA A 195 -49.09 -13.81 43.89
C ALA A 195 -47.89 -13.03 44.47
N CYS A 196 -47.70 -11.77 43.99
CA CYS A 196 -47.62 -10.57 44.87
C CYS A 196 -47.76 -9.20 44.14
N ARG A 197 -48.09 -8.15 44.91
CA ARG A 197 -48.32 -6.72 44.57
C ARG A 197 -47.79 -5.85 45.76
N PRO A 198 -47.87 -4.50 45.82
CA PRO A 198 -48.60 -3.47 45.01
C PRO A 198 -47.61 -2.41 44.43
N GLU A 199 -47.87 -1.14 44.05
CA GLU A 199 -49.03 -0.21 44.06
C GLU A 199 -49.39 0.24 42.60
N GLY A 200 -49.44 1.50 42.10
CA GLY A 200 -49.28 2.88 42.61
C GLY A 200 -48.66 3.79 41.53
N GLU A 201 -49.08 5.03 41.23
CA GLU A 201 -50.29 5.82 41.56
C GLU A 201 -51.08 6.20 40.28
N GLN A 202 -52.18 6.96 40.43
CA GLN A 202 -53.12 7.45 39.39
C GLN A 202 -52.86 8.96 39.07
N PRO A 203 -53.31 9.54 37.91
CA PRO A 203 -54.74 9.69 37.53
C PRO A 203 -55.11 9.61 36.03
N ARG A 204 -56.41 9.79 35.74
CA ARG A 204 -57.13 9.70 34.44
C ARG A 204 -58.10 10.88 34.24
N VAL A 205 -58.74 10.94 33.05
CA VAL A 205 -59.90 11.80 32.63
C VAL A 205 -59.49 13.24 32.23
N ALA A 206 -60.01 13.88 31.17
CA ALA A 206 -60.99 13.54 30.10
C ALA A 206 -60.29 13.53 28.69
N HIS A 207 -60.85 13.37 27.48
CA HIS A 207 -62.19 13.47 26.84
C HIS A 207 -62.79 14.89 26.70
N ALA A 208 -63.55 15.26 25.66
CA ALA A 208 -63.90 14.62 24.37
C ALA A 208 -63.26 15.43 23.18
N GLU A 209 -63.54 15.31 21.88
CA GLU A 209 -64.71 14.89 21.07
C GLU A 209 -64.32 14.01 19.84
N ASP A 210 -65.31 13.59 19.04
CA ASP A 210 -65.25 12.47 18.10
C ASP A 210 -64.76 12.78 16.66
N ALA A 211 -64.08 11.81 16.04
CA ALA A 211 -64.04 11.62 14.57
C ALA A 211 -63.60 10.19 14.18
N THR A 212 -64.53 9.35 13.74
CA THR A 212 -64.29 8.08 13.02
C THR A 212 -64.42 8.34 11.50
N GLU A 213 -63.98 7.50 10.54
CA GLU A 213 -63.35 6.18 10.60
C GLU A 213 -62.55 5.93 9.29
N GLN A 214 -61.40 5.24 9.34
CA GLN A 214 -61.03 4.10 8.46
C GLN A 214 -59.59 3.62 8.73
N THR A 215 -59.39 2.31 8.63
CA THR A 215 -58.13 1.56 8.84
C THR A 215 -58.04 0.47 7.76
N PRO A 216 -57.06 -0.46 7.73
CA PRO A 216 -55.69 -0.50 8.28
C PRO A 216 -54.65 -0.59 7.09
N LEU A 217 -53.36 -0.95 7.14
CA LEU A 217 -52.65 -2.04 7.84
C LEU A 217 -51.13 -1.79 8.00
N LEU A 218 -50.68 -2.05 9.24
CA LEU A 218 -49.42 -2.68 9.64
C LEU A 218 -48.07 -2.17 9.08
N THR A 219 -47.30 -1.56 9.99
CA THR A 219 -46.01 -2.15 10.40
C THR A 219 -45.85 -1.94 11.91
N ARG A 220 -45.71 -3.03 12.70
CA ARG A 220 -45.42 -2.93 14.14
C ARG A 220 -44.10 -3.60 14.49
N ILE A 221 -43.27 -2.79 15.14
CA ILE A 221 -41.99 -3.04 15.79
C ILE A 221 -41.92 -4.36 16.59
N THR A 222 -40.87 -5.15 16.33
CA THR A 222 -40.10 -5.98 17.28
C THR A 222 -38.70 -6.22 16.68
N SER A 223 -37.58 -6.31 17.40
CA SER A 223 -37.20 -5.91 18.77
C SER A 223 -35.68 -6.13 18.87
N ALA A 224 -34.90 -5.17 19.35
CA ALA A 224 -33.43 -5.33 19.44
C ALA A 224 -33.03 -6.28 20.60
N GLY A 225 -32.01 -7.13 20.43
CA GLY A 225 -31.57 -7.94 21.58
C GLY A 225 -30.63 -9.15 21.42
N ARG A 226 -29.79 -9.29 20.39
CA ARG A 226 -28.65 -10.25 20.46
C ARG A 226 -27.44 -9.81 19.63
N ARG A 227 -26.24 -9.94 20.22
CA ARG A 227 -24.95 -9.75 19.54
C ARG A 227 -24.58 -11.04 18.79
N SER A 228 -24.00 -10.90 17.60
CA SER A 228 -23.16 -11.94 16.99
C SER A 228 -21.89 -11.30 16.45
N TYR A 229 -20.80 -12.06 16.44
CA TYR A 229 -19.59 -11.74 15.68
C TYR A 229 -19.75 -12.22 14.22
N SER A 230 -18.75 -11.86 13.40
CA SER A 230 -18.43 -12.36 12.04
C SER A 230 -19.57 -12.41 11.02
N ASP A 231 -19.45 -11.57 9.99
CA ASP A 231 -19.03 -12.10 8.68
C ASP A 231 -18.31 -11.01 7.89
N LEU A 232 -17.18 -11.37 7.27
CA LEU A 232 -16.26 -10.43 6.60
C LEU A 232 -15.86 -10.91 5.19
N GLU A 233 -16.77 -11.57 4.49
CA GLU A 233 -16.65 -11.84 3.05
C GLU A 233 -18.05 -11.94 2.40
N GLY A 234 -18.16 -11.54 1.14
CA GLY A 234 -19.45 -11.59 0.41
C GLY A 234 -19.83 -10.33 -0.37
N GLN A 235 -18.94 -9.84 -1.26
CA GLN A 235 -19.37 -8.88 -2.29
C GLN A 235 -20.34 -9.55 -3.27
N LYS A 236 -21.65 -9.44 -3.01
CA LYS A 236 -22.67 -9.81 -4.00
C LYS A 236 -22.46 -8.99 -5.28
N PRO A 237 -22.35 -9.61 -6.46
CA PRO A 237 -22.11 -8.88 -7.70
C PRO A 237 -23.30 -7.95 -7.98
N GLN A 238 -23.04 -6.64 -8.07
CA GLN A 238 -24.06 -5.68 -8.47
C GLN A 238 -24.49 -5.98 -9.91
N THR A 239 -25.77 -6.35 -10.08
CA THR A 239 -26.35 -6.61 -11.40
C THR A 239 -26.32 -5.32 -12.23
N LYS A 240 -25.61 -5.36 -13.36
CA LYS A 240 -25.48 -4.24 -14.30
C LYS A 240 -26.85 -3.93 -14.93
N ARG A 241 -27.65 -3.07 -14.29
CA ARG A 241 -28.87 -2.51 -14.91
C ARG A 241 -28.48 -1.67 -16.14
N PRO A 242 -29.21 -1.76 -17.26
CA PRO A 242 -28.92 -0.97 -18.45
C PRO A 242 -29.16 0.52 -18.17
N TRP A 243 -28.21 1.37 -18.56
CA TRP A 243 -28.19 2.81 -18.26
C TRP A 243 -29.49 3.55 -18.61
N PHE A 244 -30.15 3.16 -19.70
CA PHE A 244 -31.42 3.73 -20.15
C PHE A 244 -32.56 3.60 -19.15
N SER A 245 -32.65 2.53 -18.35
CA SER A 245 -33.77 2.37 -17.41
C SER A 245 -33.74 3.42 -16.30
N GLY A 246 -32.53 3.82 -15.87
CA GLY A 246 -32.35 4.87 -14.86
C GLY A 246 -32.73 6.27 -15.37
N LEU A 247 -32.51 6.56 -16.66
CA LEU A 247 -32.90 7.83 -17.27
C LEU A 247 -34.43 7.97 -17.37
N VAL A 248 -35.14 6.91 -17.77
CA VAL A 248 -36.61 6.90 -17.80
C VAL A 248 -37.19 7.01 -16.39
N GLU A 249 -36.64 6.29 -15.41
CA GLU A 249 -37.12 6.36 -14.01
C GLU A 249 -36.90 7.74 -13.37
N VAL A 250 -35.81 8.43 -13.72
CA VAL A 250 -35.56 9.82 -13.31
C VAL A 250 -36.49 10.80 -14.02
N GLY A 251 -36.73 10.60 -15.32
CA GLY A 251 -37.67 11.40 -16.12
C GLY A 251 -39.07 11.39 -15.50
N ASN A 252 -39.65 10.20 -15.30
CA ASN A 252 -40.99 10.04 -14.72
C ASN A 252 -41.08 10.65 -13.30
N LYS A 253 -40.06 10.45 -12.45
CA LYS A 253 -40.01 11.04 -11.10
C LYS A 253 -39.84 12.56 -11.10
N MET A 254 -39.26 13.12 -12.15
CA MET A 254 -39.18 14.57 -12.35
C MET A 254 -40.51 15.12 -12.88
N GLU A 255 -41.18 14.40 -13.77
CA GLU A 255 -42.52 14.75 -14.28
C GLU A 255 -43.60 14.68 -13.18
N GLU A 256 -43.58 13.67 -12.31
CA GLU A 256 -44.43 13.61 -11.11
C GLU A 256 -44.19 14.79 -10.17
N ARG A 257 -42.92 15.16 -9.92
CA ARG A 257 -42.59 16.30 -9.04
C ARG A 257 -42.96 17.65 -9.65
N VAL A 258 -42.77 17.83 -10.96
CA VAL A 258 -43.17 19.05 -11.67
C VAL A 258 -44.69 19.16 -11.74
N SER A 259 -45.40 18.08 -12.09
CA SER A 259 -46.87 18.09 -12.12
C SER A 259 -47.50 18.29 -10.74
N GLN A 260 -46.97 17.69 -9.68
CA GLN A 260 -47.39 17.98 -8.30
C GLN A 260 -47.08 19.43 -7.90
N GLY A 261 -45.88 19.94 -8.20
CA GLY A 261 -45.50 21.33 -7.92
C GLY A 261 -46.40 22.34 -8.65
N VAL A 262 -46.70 22.10 -9.93
CA VAL A 262 -47.62 22.91 -10.74
C VAL A 262 -49.06 22.81 -10.22
N ALA A 263 -49.54 21.62 -9.84
CA ALA A 263 -50.88 21.43 -9.26
C ALA A 263 -51.05 22.12 -7.90
N ILE A 264 -49.97 22.28 -7.13
CA ILE A 264 -49.94 23.05 -5.87
C ILE A 264 -49.85 24.56 -6.15
N ALA A 265 -49.05 24.99 -7.13
CA ALA A 265 -48.93 26.39 -7.54
C ALA A 265 -50.23 26.96 -8.11
N ILE A 266 -51.00 26.15 -8.85
CA ILE A 266 -52.28 26.54 -9.46
C ILE A 266 -53.45 26.56 -8.43
N ASN A 267 -53.28 25.98 -7.24
CA ASN A 267 -54.33 25.89 -6.22
C ASN A 267 -54.06 26.79 -4.98
N PRO A 268 -54.37 28.10 -5.03
CA PRO A 268 -54.09 29.05 -3.93
C PRO A 268 -54.89 28.77 -2.64
N LYS A 269 -55.87 27.87 -2.64
CA LYS A 269 -56.58 27.41 -1.43
C LYS A 269 -55.80 26.39 -0.58
N LYS A 270 -54.70 25.81 -1.09
CA LYS A 270 -53.82 24.91 -0.32
C LYS A 270 -52.60 25.62 0.28
N TRP A 271 -52.54 26.94 0.16
CA TRP A 271 -51.40 27.76 0.57
C TRP A 271 -51.53 28.16 2.04
N ASP A 272 -50.85 27.43 2.93
CA ASP A 272 -50.66 27.88 4.31
C ASP A 272 -49.84 29.18 4.31
N ARG A 273 -50.49 30.27 4.73
CA ARG A 273 -49.91 31.61 4.79
C ARG A 273 -48.71 31.69 5.74
N HIS A 274 -48.67 30.88 6.80
CA HIS A 274 -47.57 30.90 7.76
C HIS A 274 -46.34 30.18 7.20
N ALA A 275 -46.52 29.01 6.57
CA ALA A 275 -45.45 28.33 5.84
C ALA A 275 -44.92 29.17 4.67
N LEU A 276 -45.79 29.87 3.94
CA LEU A 276 -45.39 30.80 2.87
C LEU A 276 -44.61 32.00 3.40
N TRP A 277 -45.05 32.65 4.47
CA TRP A 277 -44.30 33.76 5.07
C TRP A 277 -42.92 33.31 5.57
N ASN A 278 -42.84 32.15 6.22
CA ASN A 278 -41.57 31.59 6.69
C ASN A 278 -40.62 31.26 5.51
N ASN A 279 -41.10 30.58 4.47
CA ASN A 279 -40.25 30.08 3.39
C ASN A 279 -39.97 31.12 2.29
N ALA A 280 -40.88 32.06 2.02
CA ALA A 280 -40.74 33.05 0.94
C ALA A 280 -40.34 34.47 1.42
N VAL A 281 -40.38 34.76 2.72
CA VAL A 281 -39.95 36.06 3.27
C VAL A 281 -38.86 35.89 4.34
N LEU A 282 -39.10 35.15 5.42
CA LEU A 282 -38.12 35.01 6.51
C LEU A 282 -36.85 34.25 6.09
N THR A 283 -36.97 33.17 5.33
CA THR A 283 -35.79 32.36 4.93
C THR A 283 -34.91 33.07 3.88
N PRO A 284 -35.46 33.79 2.87
CA PRO A 284 -34.65 34.67 2.02
C PRO A 284 -34.02 35.83 2.81
N THR A 285 -34.77 36.52 3.66
CA THR A 285 -34.25 37.68 4.41
C THR A 285 -33.14 37.31 5.40
N SER A 286 -33.20 36.15 6.03
CA SER A 286 -32.09 35.65 6.87
C SER A 286 -30.83 35.30 6.08
N CYS A 287 -30.94 35.02 4.78
CA CYS A 287 -29.80 34.76 3.90
C CYS A 287 -29.18 36.05 3.31
N LEU A 288 -29.88 37.20 3.35
CA LEU A 288 -29.40 38.45 2.74
C LEU A 288 -27.99 38.90 3.20
N PRO A 289 -27.61 38.82 4.49
CA PRO A 289 -26.26 39.20 4.92
C PRO A 289 -25.17 38.32 4.30
N ALA A 290 -25.42 37.01 4.17
CA ALA A 290 -24.50 36.09 3.52
C ALA A 290 -24.43 36.34 2.01
N VAL A 291 -25.57 36.56 1.37
CA VAL A 291 -25.66 36.89 -0.07
C VAL A 291 -24.94 38.21 -0.36
N ALA A 292 -25.05 39.23 0.49
CA ALA A 292 -24.31 40.48 0.34
C ALA A 292 -22.79 40.29 0.47
N VAL A 293 -22.32 39.47 1.43
CA VAL A 293 -20.89 39.14 1.56
C VAL A 293 -20.38 38.33 0.37
N GLY A 294 -21.14 37.32 -0.09
CA GLY A 294 -20.78 36.52 -1.27
C GLY A 294 -20.76 37.36 -2.55
N LEU A 295 -21.73 38.26 -2.73
CA LEU A 295 -21.79 39.16 -3.87
C LEU A 295 -20.61 40.15 -3.87
N LEU A 296 -20.24 40.66 -2.70
CA LEU A 296 -19.08 41.54 -2.54
C LEU A 296 -17.77 40.83 -2.89
N LEU A 297 -17.61 39.56 -2.48
CA LEU A 297 -16.46 38.74 -2.90
C LEU A 297 -16.48 38.52 -4.43
N ASN A 298 -17.61 38.10 -5.01
CA ASN A 298 -17.75 37.93 -6.45
C ASN A 298 -17.45 39.22 -7.25
N ILE A 299 -17.72 40.40 -6.70
CA ILE A 299 -17.35 41.70 -7.29
C ILE A 299 -15.84 41.94 -7.19
N LEU A 300 -15.22 41.72 -6.02
CA LEU A 300 -13.77 41.87 -5.88
C LEU A 300 -13.01 40.89 -6.79
N ASP A 301 -13.48 39.65 -6.89
CA ASP A 301 -12.95 38.61 -7.79
C ASP A 301 -13.08 39.02 -9.28
N ALA A 302 -14.27 39.46 -9.71
CA ALA A 302 -14.51 39.92 -11.09
C ALA A 302 -13.63 41.11 -11.46
N LEU A 303 -13.45 42.07 -10.55
CA LEU A 303 -12.69 43.29 -10.79
C LEU A 303 -11.17 43.11 -10.67
N SER A 304 -10.70 42.06 -10.01
CA SER A 304 -9.27 41.75 -9.92
C SER A 304 -8.79 40.82 -11.03
N TYR A 305 -9.41 39.64 -11.22
CA TYR A 305 -8.97 38.68 -12.24
C TYR A 305 -9.91 38.53 -13.44
N GLY A 306 -11.23 38.70 -13.27
CA GLY A 306 -12.16 38.74 -14.41
C GLY A 306 -11.83 39.84 -15.43
N MET A 307 -11.33 40.99 -14.97
CA MET A 307 -10.89 42.10 -15.83
C MET A 307 -9.64 41.75 -16.66
N ILE A 308 -8.65 41.09 -16.05
CA ILE A 308 -7.38 40.70 -16.72
C ILE A 308 -7.47 39.32 -17.41
N LEU A 309 -8.67 38.79 -17.63
CA LEU A 309 -8.87 37.50 -18.32
C LEU A 309 -8.26 37.51 -19.74
N PHE A 310 -8.36 38.66 -20.42
CA PHE A 310 -7.67 38.94 -21.66
C PHE A 310 -6.38 39.77 -21.38
N PRO A 311 -5.31 39.62 -22.17
CA PRO A 311 -4.06 40.36 -21.97
C PRO A 311 -4.19 41.82 -22.40
N LEU A 312 -4.74 42.67 -21.52
CA LEU A 312 -5.14 44.06 -21.84
C LEU A 312 -3.98 44.96 -22.32
N GLY A 313 -2.73 44.65 -21.96
CA GLY A 313 -1.55 45.37 -22.49
C GLY A 313 -1.34 45.21 -23.99
N LYS A 314 -1.91 44.16 -24.63
CA LYS A 314 -1.86 44.00 -26.09
C LYS A 314 -2.98 44.84 -26.76
N PRO A 315 -2.68 45.70 -27.75
CA PRO A 315 -3.68 46.57 -28.40
C PRO A 315 -4.92 45.85 -29.00
N ILE A 316 -4.77 44.58 -29.38
CA ILE A 316 -5.88 43.74 -29.86
C ILE A 316 -6.94 43.49 -28.77
N PHE A 317 -6.52 43.45 -27.50
CA PHE A 317 -7.35 43.00 -26.37
C PHE A 317 -7.70 44.11 -25.36
N SER A 318 -7.13 45.32 -25.49
CA SER A 318 -7.29 46.43 -24.53
C SER A 318 -8.75 46.77 -24.18
N HIS A 319 -9.65 46.71 -25.15
CA HIS A 319 -11.08 46.99 -24.99
C HIS A 319 -11.91 45.84 -24.39
N LEU A 320 -11.33 44.65 -24.19
CA LEU A 320 -12.08 43.43 -23.81
C LEU A 320 -12.24 43.22 -22.29
N GLY A 321 -11.88 44.20 -21.46
CA GLY A 321 -12.09 44.12 -20.00
C GLY A 321 -13.57 43.94 -19.59
N SER A 322 -14.51 44.55 -20.33
CA SER A 322 -15.96 44.35 -20.15
C SER A 322 -16.40 42.93 -20.48
N ALA A 323 -15.86 42.36 -21.56
CA ALA A 323 -16.10 40.99 -21.98
C ALA A 323 -15.51 39.98 -20.99
N GLY A 324 -14.31 40.23 -20.45
CA GLY A 324 -13.67 39.39 -19.44
C GLY A 324 -14.51 39.29 -18.15
N ILE A 325 -14.94 40.44 -17.61
CA ILE A 325 -15.83 40.51 -16.44
C ILE A 325 -17.15 39.77 -16.69
N SER A 326 -17.71 39.90 -17.90
CA SER A 326 -18.95 39.22 -18.29
C SER A 326 -18.79 37.70 -18.39
N VAL A 327 -17.68 37.23 -18.96
CA VAL A 327 -17.30 35.80 -19.02
C VAL A 327 -17.09 35.23 -17.61
N PHE A 328 -16.36 35.93 -16.74
CA PHE A 328 -16.20 35.55 -15.33
C PHE A 328 -17.56 35.35 -14.65
N TYR A 329 -18.46 36.34 -14.75
CA TYR A 329 -19.77 36.26 -14.09
C TYR A 329 -20.60 35.08 -14.61
N VAL A 330 -20.54 34.75 -15.90
CA VAL A 330 -21.23 33.55 -16.43
C VAL A 330 -20.65 32.27 -15.84
N SER A 331 -19.32 32.13 -15.71
CA SER A 331 -18.69 30.97 -15.05
C SER A 331 -19.13 30.83 -13.59
N THR A 332 -19.13 31.95 -12.86
CA THR A 332 -19.53 32.05 -11.46
C THR A 332 -21.02 31.74 -11.27
N ILE A 333 -21.91 32.19 -12.17
CA ILE A 333 -23.35 31.87 -12.12
C ILE A 333 -23.61 30.38 -12.43
N VAL A 334 -23.02 29.84 -13.50
CA VAL A 334 -23.19 28.41 -13.89
C VAL A 334 -22.67 27.48 -12.80
N SER A 335 -21.53 27.81 -12.21
CA SER A 335 -20.94 27.01 -11.13
C SER A 335 -21.70 27.14 -9.82
N GLN A 336 -22.14 28.35 -9.44
CA GLN A 336 -22.96 28.54 -8.24
C GLN A 336 -24.27 27.75 -8.33
N ILE A 337 -24.96 27.75 -9.48
CA ILE A 337 -26.16 26.92 -9.70
C ILE A 337 -25.82 25.43 -9.59
N THR A 338 -24.72 24.98 -10.20
CA THR A 338 -24.31 23.57 -10.23
C THR A 338 -23.95 23.06 -8.82
N PHE A 339 -23.12 23.78 -8.08
CA PHE A 339 -22.74 23.40 -6.71
C PHE A 339 -23.92 23.48 -5.73
N SER A 340 -24.75 24.54 -5.80
CA SER A 340 -25.97 24.66 -4.97
C SER A 340 -26.96 23.51 -5.20
N SER A 341 -27.01 22.97 -6.43
CA SER A 341 -27.86 21.83 -6.79
C SER A 341 -27.29 20.49 -6.29
N GLY A 342 -26.02 20.21 -6.62
CA GLY A 342 -25.45 18.86 -6.53
C GLY A 342 -24.52 18.58 -5.34
N SER A 343 -23.89 19.59 -4.76
CA SER A 343 -22.81 19.39 -3.78
C SER A 343 -23.34 18.87 -2.45
N ILE A 344 -22.48 18.15 -1.72
CA ILE A 344 -22.68 17.88 -0.29
C ILE A 344 -22.70 19.19 0.52
N PHE A 345 -21.89 20.18 0.15
CA PHE A 345 -21.77 21.46 0.85
C PHE A 345 -22.92 22.41 0.45
N LYS A 346 -23.90 22.59 1.34
CA LYS A 346 -25.12 23.37 1.09
C LYS A 346 -24.86 24.85 0.78
N GLY A 347 -23.77 25.41 1.32
CA GLY A 347 -23.31 26.77 1.08
C GLY A 347 -22.02 26.87 0.25
N ALA A 348 -21.76 25.90 -0.63
CA ALA A 348 -20.64 25.98 -1.59
C ALA A 348 -20.69 27.27 -2.41
N VAL A 349 -19.54 27.92 -2.58
CA VAL A 349 -19.36 29.04 -3.51
C VAL A 349 -18.52 28.59 -4.70
N GLY A 350 -19.08 28.75 -5.90
CA GLY A 350 -18.39 28.52 -7.18
C GLY A 350 -17.86 29.82 -7.76
N SER A 351 -16.65 29.82 -8.30
CA SER A 351 -16.04 30.94 -9.03
C SER A 351 -14.94 30.43 -9.98
N GLU A 352 -14.36 31.32 -10.77
CA GLU A 352 -13.03 31.11 -11.37
C GLU A 352 -11.94 31.02 -10.26
N LEU A 353 -10.73 30.61 -10.62
CA LEU A 353 -9.53 30.68 -9.78
C LEU A 353 -8.48 31.54 -10.48
N ILE A 354 -7.92 32.56 -9.83
CA ILE A 354 -6.94 33.47 -10.45
C ILE A 354 -5.74 32.75 -11.07
N GLU A 355 -5.39 31.58 -10.51
CA GLU A 355 -4.31 30.72 -10.98
C GLU A 355 -4.48 30.20 -12.42
N VAL A 356 -5.66 30.33 -13.04
CA VAL A 356 -5.87 29.93 -14.46
C VAL A 356 -5.58 31.05 -15.48
N VAL A 357 -5.62 32.32 -15.07
CA VAL A 357 -5.37 33.49 -15.96
C VAL A 357 -4.06 33.42 -16.76
N PRO A 358 -2.91 32.96 -16.20
CA PRO A 358 -1.67 32.88 -16.97
C PRO A 358 -1.74 31.90 -18.15
N PHE A 359 -2.56 30.86 -18.06
CA PHE A 359 -2.78 29.91 -19.15
C PHE A 359 -3.64 30.52 -20.26
N PHE A 360 -4.61 31.37 -19.91
CA PHE A 360 -5.38 32.15 -20.88
C PHE A 360 -4.50 33.16 -21.63
N HIS A 361 -3.60 33.87 -20.92
CA HIS A 361 -2.61 34.77 -21.55
C HIS A 361 -1.63 34.04 -22.47
N ASN A 362 -1.18 32.84 -22.08
CA ASN A 362 -0.33 31.97 -22.89
C ASN A 362 -1.03 31.54 -24.20
N MET A 363 -2.29 31.11 -24.12
CA MET A 363 -3.09 30.74 -25.30
C MET A 363 -3.39 31.96 -26.19
N ALA A 364 -3.83 33.09 -25.62
CA ALA A 364 -4.08 34.32 -26.37
C ALA A 364 -2.83 34.81 -27.12
N THR A 365 -1.65 34.69 -26.51
CA THR A 365 -0.38 35.01 -27.17
C THR A 365 -0.07 34.04 -28.29
N LYS A 366 -0.08 32.71 -28.06
CA LYS A 366 0.16 31.73 -29.13
C LYS A 366 -0.81 31.87 -30.31
N ILE A 367 -2.07 32.22 -30.04
CA ILE A 367 -3.07 32.49 -31.10
C ILE A 367 -2.73 33.77 -31.87
N THR A 368 -2.26 34.83 -31.19
CA THR A 368 -1.76 36.04 -31.85
C THR A 368 -0.57 35.69 -32.76
N ASP A 369 0.40 34.92 -32.26
CA ASP A 369 1.64 34.56 -32.95
C ASP A 369 1.38 33.67 -34.20
N ILE A 370 0.34 32.83 -34.17
CA ILE A 370 -0.03 31.92 -35.27
C ILE A 370 -0.97 32.57 -36.31
N VAL A 371 -1.89 33.42 -35.86
CA VAL A 371 -2.92 34.03 -36.73
C VAL A 371 -2.45 35.35 -37.35
N GLY A 372 -1.53 36.05 -36.68
CA GLY A 372 -0.99 37.34 -37.08
C GLY A 372 -1.85 38.52 -36.61
N GLU A 373 -1.19 39.63 -36.26
CA GLU A 373 -1.85 40.84 -35.75
C GLU A 373 -2.73 41.54 -36.80
N ASP A 374 -2.51 41.28 -38.10
CA ASP A 374 -3.30 41.78 -39.22
C ASP A 374 -4.79 41.38 -39.18
N ASN A 375 -5.14 40.32 -38.43
CA ASN A 375 -6.49 39.77 -38.35
C ASN A 375 -7.02 39.74 -36.90
N PRO A 376 -7.15 40.90 -36.22
CA PRO A 376 -7.51 40.96 -34.79
C PRO A 376 -8.85 40.29 -34.51
N ASP A 377 -9.81 40.41 -35.43
CA ASP A 377 -11.15 39.83 -35.32
C ASP A 377 -11.13 38.28 -35.34
N ALA A 378 -10.13 37.68 -35.99
CA ALA A 378 -9.89 36.24 -35.99
C ALA A 378 -9.08 35.78 -34.75
N VAL A 379 -8.13 36.60 -34.29
CA VAL A 379 -7.37 36.37 -33.05
C VAL A 379 -8.34 36.31 -31.85
N ILE A 380 -9.22 37.31 -31.71
CA ILE A 380 -10.20 37.39 -30.60
C ILE A 380 -11.18 36.20 -30.66
N ALA A 381 -11.77 35.93 -31.84
CA ALA A 381 -12.71 34.83 -32.01
C ALA A 381 -12.08 33.45 -31.74
N THR A 382 -10.83 33.24 -32.15
CA THR A 382 -10.10 31.99 -31.87
C THR A 382 -9.72 31.89 -30.40
N THR A 383 -9.36 33.00 -29.75
CA THR A 383 -9.02 33.06 -28.31
C THR A 383 -10.22 32.70 -27.43
N ILE A 384 -11.37 33.35 -27.61
CA ILE A 384 -12.54 33.11 -26.76
C ILE A 384 -13.13 31.70 -26.95
N VAL A 385 -13.06 31.15 -28.18
CA VAL A 385 -13.39 29.73 -28.44
C VAL A 385 -12.40 28.79 -27.76
N SER A 386 -11.09 29.10 -27.78
CA SER A 386 -10.07 28.28 -27.12
C SER A 386 -10.25 28.25 -25.60
N PHE A 387 -10.65 29.36 -24.99
CA PHE A 387 -10.98 29.43 -23.57
C PHE A 387 -12.15 28.48 -23.23
N SER A 388 -13.27 28.57 -23.95
CA SER A 388 -14.43 27.67 -23.75
C SER A 388 -14.13 26.19 -24.05
N VAL A 389 -13.37 25.89 -25.11
CA VAL A 389 -12.94 24.52 -25.43
C VAL A 389 -12.07 23.96 -24.29
N SER A 390 -11.20 24.79 -23.70
CA SER A 390 -10.41 24.37 -22.53
C SER A 390 -11.30 24.03 -21.33
N ALA A 391 -12.35 24.82 -21.07
CA ALA A 391 -13.30 24.57 -19.97
C ALA A 391 -14.12 23.28 -20.20
N MET A 392 -14.57 23.03 -21.44
CA MET A 392 -15.18 21.76 -21.83
C MET A 392 -14.23 20.57 -21.63
N MET A 393 -12.94 20.72 -21.97
CA MET A 393 -11.95 19.66 -21.79
C MET A 393 -11.66 19.39 -20.30
N THR A 394 -11.49 20.44 -19.49
CA THR A 394 -11.33 20.31 -18.03
C THR A 394 -12.53 19.60 -17.41
N GLY A 395 -13.75 19.99 -17.82
CA GLY A 395 -14.99 19.35 -17.37
C GLY A 395 -15.11 17.88 -17.74
N LEU A 396 -14.76 17.53 -18.99
CA LEU A 396 -14.72 16.15 -19.46
C LEU A 396 -13.72 15.31 -18.66
N VAL A 397 -12.51 15.82 -18.43
CA VAL A 397 -11.46 15.09 -17.67
C VAL A 397 -11.87 14.85 -16.22
N PHE A 398 -12.41 15.85 -15.52
CA PHE A 398 -12.89 15.67 -14.14
C PHE A 398 -14.06 14.69 -14.06
N TYR A 399 -15.01 14.78 -15.00
CA TYR A 399 -16.13 13.85 -15.10
C TYR A 399 -15.62 12.41 -15.31
N LEU A 400 -14.69 12.18 -16.24
CA LEU A 400 -14.10 10.86 -16.47
C LEU A 400 -13.33 10.36 -15.24
N MET A 401 -12.56 11.21 -14.57
CA MET A 401 -11.77 10.84 -13.39
C MET A 401 -12.66 10.34 -12.23
N GLY A 402 -13.74 11.05 -11.92
CA GLY A 402 -14.73 10.61 -10.94
C GLY A 402 -15.67 9.50 -11.46
N ARG A 403 -15.79 9.30 -12.77
CA ARG A 403 -16.56 8.20 -13.40
C ARG A 403 -15.82 6.87 -13.33
N PHE A 404 -14.48 6.90 -13.30
CA PHE A 404 -13.58 5.75 -13.17
C PHE A 404 -13.04 5.52 -11.74
N LYS A 405 -13.40 6.38 -10.78
CA LYS A 405 -12.90 6.35 -9.38
C LYS A 405 -11.40 6.56 -9.21
N VAL A 406 -10.83 7.44 -10.03
CA VAL A 406 -9.40 7.76 -10.04
C VAL A 406 -9.08 8.97 -9.14
N GLY A 407 -10.10 9.63 -8.56
CA GLY A 407 -9.92 10.85 -7.74
C GLY A 407 -8.94 10.70 -6.57
N TYR A 408 -8.89 9.52 -5.95
CA TYR A 408 -7.93 9.21 -4.88
C TYR A 408 -6.45 9.27 -5.35
N MET A 409 -6.16 8.87 -6.59
CA MET A 409 -4.78 8.83 -7.10
C MET A 409 -4.14 10.21 -7.21
N VAL A 410 -4.95 11.27 -7.35
CA VAL A 410 -4.47 12.66 -7.38
C VAL A 410 -3.83 13.06 -6.04
N GLY A 411 -4.26 12.45 -4.94
CA GLY A 411 -3.68 12.66 -3.60
C GLY A 411 -2.21 12.25 -3.47
N PHE A 412 -1.66 11.50 -4.43
CA PHE A 412 -0.24 11.17 -4.48
C PHE A 412 0.65 12.23 -5.14
N ILE A 413 0.06 13.26 -5.78
CA ILE A 413 0.85 14.31 -6.45
C ILE A 413 1.55 15.18 -5.37
N PRO A 414 2.89 15.31 -5.38
CA PRO A 414 3.60 15.99 -4.31
C PRO A 414 3.21 17.47 -4.17
N ARG A 415 2.78 17.87 -2.97
CA ARG A 415 2.32 19.23 -2.65
C ARG A 415 3.30 20.35 -3.04
N HIS A 416 4.61 20.06 -3.08
CA HIS A 416 5.62 21.03 -3.49
C HIS A 416 5.50 21.44 -4.98
N ILE A 417 4.90 20.62 -5.85
CA ILE A 417 4.60 21.03 -7.24
C ILE A 417 3.58 22.17 -7.23
N LEU A 418 2.46 21.98 -6.51
CA LEU A 418 1.41 22.99 -6.40
C LEU A 418 1.94 24.29 -5.75
N ILE A 419 2.73 24.18 -4.69
CA ILE A 419 3.39 25.33 -4.03
C ILE A 419 4.29 26.09 -5.03
N GLY A 420 5.05 25.38 -5.87
CA GLY A 420 5.83 26.00 -6.95
C GLY A 420 4.94 26.71 -7.99
N CYS A 421 3.83 26.09 -8.38
CA CYS A 421 2.91 26.68 -9.35
C CYS A 421 2.23 27.94 -8.80
N ILE A 422 1.78 27.92 -7.53
CA ILE A 422 1.22 29.08 -6.82
C ILE A 422 2.24 30.24 -6.78
N GLY A 423 3.52 29.95 -6.54
CA GLY A 423 4.56 30.98 -6.59
C GLY A 423 4.81 31.55 -7.99
N GLY A 424 4.68 30.72 -9.02
CA GLY A 424 4.73 31.16 -10.42
C GLY A 424 3.56 32.07 -10.79
N VAL A 425 2.35 31.75 -10.31
CA VAL A 425 1.17 32.65 -10.40
C VAL A 425 1.43 33.94 -9.63
N GLY A 426 1.90 33.88 -8.38
CA GLY A 426 2.19 35.07 -7.56
C GLY A 426 3.19 36.03 -8.22
N TRP A 427 4.24 35.49 -8.85
CA TRP A 427 5.17 36.28 -9.64
C TRP A 427 4.52 36.89 -10.90
N PHE A 428 3.75 36.09 -11.66
CA PHE A 428 3.00 36.59 -12.81
C PHE A 428 2.05 37.73 -12.43
N LEU A 429 1.32 37.61 -11.31
CA LEU A 429 0.43 38.67 -10.84
C LEU A 429 1.18 39.95 -10.48
N ILE A 430 2.36 39.86 -9.88
CA ILE A 430 3.21 41.04 -9.65
C ILE A 430 3.61 41.68 -11.00
N ALA A 431 3.97 40.87 -12.01
CA ALA A 431 4.31 41.35 -13.35
C ALA A 431 3.12 42.01 -14.09
N THR A 432 1.96 41.36 -14.11
CA THR A 432 0.70 41.90 -14.67
C THR A 432 0.23 43.12 -13.87
N GLY A 433 0.52 43.18 -12.56
CA GLY A 433 0.29 44.36 -11.73
C GLY A 433 1.05 45.58 -12.23
N PHE A 434 2.30 45.43 -12.67
CA PHE A 434 3.04 46.49 -13.37
C PHE A 434 2.43 46.79 -14.74
N GLU A 435 2.16 45.77 -15.58
CA GLU A 435 1.59 45.95 -16.92
C GLU A 435 0.28 46.77 -16.91
N VAL A 436 -0.67 46.39 -16.05
CA VAL A 436 -1.99 47.03 -15.93
C VAL A 436 -1.92 48.37 -15.22
N SER A 437 -1.13 48.50 -14.14
CA SER A 437 -1.04 49.76 -13.40
C SER A 437 -0.26 50.83 -14.17
N ALA A 438 0.78 50.47 -14.92
CA ALA A 438 1.60 51.39 -15.69
C ALA A 438 1.09 51.63 -17.12
N ARG A 439 0.06 50.90 -17.57
CA ARG A 439 -0.42 50.85 -18.97
C ARG A 439 0.72 50.67 -19.98
N LEU A 440 1.49 49.59 -19.83
CA LEU A 440 2.56 49.26 -20.78
C LEU A 440 2.00 48.79 -22.13
N ASP A 441 2.61 49.26 -23.21
CA ASP A 441 2.38 48.74 -24.56
C ASP A 441 2.97 47.33 -24.69
N GLY A 442 2.12 46.31 -24.55
CA GLY A 442 2.48 44.90 -24.56
C GLY A 442 2.86 44.34 -23.18
N SER A 443 3.30 43.07 -23.17
CA SER A 443 3.63 42.35 -21.95
C SER A 443 4.91 42.85 -21.28
N LEU A 444 4.98 42.76 -19.95
CA LEU A 444 6.20 43.12 -19.20
C LEU A 444 7.41 42.27 -19.63
N GLN A 445 8.32 42.85 -20.40
CA GLN A 445 9.59 42.22 -20.79
C GLN A 445 10.75 42.66 -19.88
N TYR A 446 11.72 41.77 -19.66
CA TYR A 446 12.94 42.05 -18.87
C TYR A 446 13.99 42.88 -19.65
N ASN A 447 13.53 43.90 -20.37
CA ASN A 447 14.31 44.69 -21.33
C ASN A 447 14.51 46.14 -20.87
N LEU A 448 15.57 46.78 -21.37
CA LEU A 448 15.98 48.13 -20.96
C LEU A 448 14.92 49.20 -21.33
N ASP A 449 14.15 48.99 -22.39
CA ASP A 449 13.16 49.96 -22.87
C ASP A 449 11.89 49.95 -22.01
N THR A 450 11.44 48.77 -21.57
CA THR A 450 10.38 48.62 -20.56
C THR A 450 10.78 49.29 -19.23
N LEU A 451 12.06 49.20 -18.85
CA LEU A 451 12.58 49.90 -17.67
C LEU A 451 12.55 51.43 -17.85
N LYS A 452 12.77 51.97 -19.06
CA LYS A 452 12.62 53.40 -19.35
C LYS A 452 11.16 53.83 -19.21
N GLN A 453 10.22 53.09 -19.82
CA GLN A 453 8.77 53.37 -19.73
C GLN A 453 8.29 53.38 -18.27
N LEU A 454 8.69 52.39 -17.46
CA LEU A 454 8.37 52.33 -16.03
C LEU A 454 9.03 53.45 -15.19
N SER A 455 10.11 54.05 -15.69
CA SER A 455 10.83 55.16 -15.05
C SER A 455 10.40 56.54 -15.54
N ASP A 456 9.44 56.63 -16.47
CA ASP A 456 8.92 57.91 -16.96
C ASP A 456 8.17 58.65 -15.83
N PRO A 457 8.44 59.94 -15.57
CA PRO A 457 7.73 60.72 -14.57
C PRO A 457 6.20 60.74 -14.68
N ALA A 458 5.62 60.50 -15.87
CA ALA A 458 4.18 60.36 -16.06
C ALA A 458 3.67 58.97 -15.60
N THR A 459 4.47 57.92 -15.82
CA THR A 459 4.11 56.51 -15.57
C THR A 459 4.36 56.10 -14.12
N VAL A 460 5.40 56.63 -13.48
CA VAL A 460 5.78 56.28 -12.09
C VAL A 460 4.62 56.43 -11.09
N PRO A 461 3.82 57.51 -11.06
CA PRO A 461 2.68 57.63 -10.15
C PRO A 461 1.62 56.53 -10.33
N LEU A 462 1.35 56.13 -11.58
CA LEU A 462 0.28 55.19 -11.92
C LEU A 462 0.51 53.79 -11.32
N TRP A 463 1.77 53.33 -11.24
CA TRP A 463 2.10 52.04 -10.61
C TRP A 463 2.57 52.15 -9.15
N VAL A 464 3.24 53.24 -8.74
CA VAL A 464 3.70 53.40 -7.35
C VAL A 464 2.53 53.54 -6.39
N VAL A 465 1.46 54.25 -6.76
CA VAL A 465 0.29 54.44 -5.88
C VAL A 465 -0.41 53.11 -5.54
N PRO A 466 -0.84 52.26 -6.50
CA PRO A 466 -1.43 50.95 -6.18
C PRO A 466 -0.44 50.02 -5.47
N LEU A 467 0.86 50.07 -5.80
CA LEU A 467 1.87 49.26 -5.14
C LEU A 467 2.00 49.62 -3.64
N VAL A 468 2.01 50.92 -3.30
CA VAL A 468 2.04 51.38 -1.90
C VAL A 468 0.74 51.03 -1.17
N LEU A 469 -0.42 51.18 -1.82
CA LEU A 469 -1.69 50.76 -1.25
C LEU A 469 -1.75 49.24 -1.00
N ALA A 470 -1.21 48.42 -1.89
CA ALA A 470 -1.09 46.98 -1.71
C ALA A 470 -0.16 46.62 -0.54
N ILE A 471 1.00 47.27 -0.40
CA ILE A 471 1.90 47.06 0.75
C ILE A 471 1.23 47.46 2.08
N VAL A 472 0.43 48.54 2.09
CA VAL A 472 -0.36 48.97 3.25
C VAL A 472 -1.47 47.97 3.57
N LEU A 473 -2.17 47.44 2.56
CA LEU A 473 -3.19 46.40 2.70
C LEU A 473 -2.58 45.12 3.26
N PHE A 474 -1.53 44.59 2.62
CA PHE A 474 -0.78 43.39 2.98
C PHE A 474 -0.26 43.42 4.43
N TYR A 475 0.34 44.53 4.84
CA TYR A 475 0.78 44.69 6.23
C TYR A 475 -0.41 44.91 7.19
N GLY A 476 -1.45 45.63 6.74
CA GLY A 476 -2.67 45.88 7.49
C GLY A 476 -3.41 44.58 7.86
N GLN A 477 -3.60 43.67 6.90
CA GLN A 477 -4.27 42.38 7.13
C GLN A 477 -3.50 41.49 8.12
N SER A 478 -2.17 41.62 8.20
CA SER A 478 -1.37 40.92 9.22
C SER A 478 -1.62 41.37 10.66
N LYS A 479 -2.24 42.56 10.88
CA LYS A 479 -2.53 43.12 12.20
C LYS A 479 -4.02 43.28 12.52
N ILE A 480 -4.87 43.51 11.52
CA ILE A 480 -6.29 43.82 11.70
C ILE A 480 -7.11 42.56 11.46
N THR A 481 -7.53 41.91 12.54
CA THR A 481 -8.30 40.65 12.52
C THR A 481 -9.79 40.80 12.13
N SER A 482 -10.20 41.98 11.65
CA SER A 482 -11.57 42.26 11.22
C SER A 482 -11.83 41.68 9.83
N LYS A 483 -12.82 40.79 9.72
CA LYS A 483 -13.25 40.16 8.44
C LYS A 483 -13.68 41.18 7.38
N PHE A 484 -14.02 42.40 7.78
CA PHE A 484 -14.44 43.47 6.86
C PHE A 484 -13.29 44.38 6.43
N PHE A 485 -12.07 44.19 6.93
CA PHE A 485 -10.94 45.08 6.63
C PHE A 485 -10.62 45.14 5.12
N LEU A 486 -10.40 43.99 4.48
CA LEU A 486 -10.10 43.92 3.04
C LEU A 486 -11.22 44.56 2.18
N PRO A 487 -12.51 44.17 2.26
CA PRO A 487 -13.54 44.79 1.42
C PRO A 487 -13.77 46.27 1.71
N LEU A 488 -13.68 46.72 2.99
CA LEU A 488 -13.82 48.15 3.31
C LEU A 488 -12.62 48.98 2.84
N PHE A 489 -11.40 48.44 2.89
CA PHE A 489 -10.21 49.10 2.36
C PHE A 489 -10.32 49.28 0.84
N ILE A 490 -10.69 48.22 0.12
CA ILE A 490 -10.87 48.26 -1.33
C ILE A 490 -12.01 49.20 -1.76
N LEU A 491 -13.16 49.19 -1.05
CA LEU A 491 -14.25 50.14 -1.30
C LEU A 491 -13.89 51.59 -0.92
N ALA A 492 -12.94 51.81 0.00
CA ALA A 492 -12.46 53.15 0.34
C ALA A 492 -11.61 53.77 -0.78
N ILE A 493 -10.94 52.97 -1.62
CA ILE A 493 -10.11 53.47 -2.73
C ILE A 493 -10.91 54.37 -3.70
N PRO A 494 -12.01 53.92 -4.34
CA PRO A 494 -12.79 54.77 -5.25
C PRO A 494 -13.50 55.90 -4.50
N LEU A 495 -13.92 55.71 -3.25
CA LEU A 495 -14.54 56.78 -2.45
C LEU A 495 -13.57 57.94 -2.17
N ILE A 496 -12.31 57.62 -1.82
CA ILE A 496 -11.26 58.63 -1.59
C ILE A 496 -10.82 59.26 -2.92
N PHE A 497 -10.68 58.47 -3.98
CA PHE A 497 -10.35 58.97 -5.32
C PHE A 497 -11.39 59.99 -5.80
N TYR A 498 -12.68 59.62 -5.84
CA TYR A 498 -13.73 60.55 -6.28
C TYR A 498 -13.95 61.71 -5.32
N PHE A 499 -13.66 61.57 -4.03
CA PHE A 499 -13.65 62.71 -3.11
C PHE A 499 -12.61 63.76 -3.53
N PHE A 500 -11.40 63.36 -3.92
CA PHE A 500 -10.38 64.31 -4.38
C PHE A 500 -10.70 64.90 -5.77
N VAL A 501 -11.23 64.09 -6.69
CA VAL A 501 -11.71 64.56 -8.01
C VAL A 501 -12.80 65.62 -7.86
N LEU A 502 -13.77 65.42 -6.96
CA LEU A 502 -14.86 66.37 -6.70
C LEU A 502 -14.48 67.56 -5.80
N ALA A 503 -13.28 67.55 -5.19
CA ALA A 503 -12.81 68.60 -4.29
C ALA A 503 -11.71 69.49 -4.90
N LEU A 504 -11.25 69.20 -6.12
CA LEU A 504 -10.17 69.91 -6.80
C LEU A 504 -10.58 70.20 -8.25
N ASP A 505 -11.02 71.43 -8.52
CA ASP A 505 -11.48 71.90 -9.86
C ASP A 505 -10.45 71.73 -11.00
N SER A 506 -9.21 71.35 -10.69
CA SER A 506 -8.15 71.01 -11.66
C SER A 506 -8.12 69.54 -12.09
N LEU A 507 -8.98 68.68 -11.53
CA LEU A 507 -9.01 67.23 -11.78
C LEU A 507 -10.28 66.83 -12.52
N ASP A 508 -10.35 67.12 -13.81
CA ASP A 508 -11.46 66.66 -14.65
C ASP A 508 -11.40 65.13 -14.85
N VAL A 509 -12.58 64.50 -14.85
CA VAL A 509 -12.75 63.03 -14.98
C VAL A 509 -12.24 62.54 -16.32
N ASP A 510 -12.47 63.31 -17.38
CA ASP A 510 -12.07 62.92 -18.74
C ASP A 510 -10.55 63.07 -18.91
N VAL A 511 -9.96 64.15 -18.40
CA VAL A 511 -8.49 64.34 -18.33
C VAL A 511 -7.80 63.23 -17.52
N LEU A 512 -8.42 62.76 -16.43
CA LEU A 512 -7.92 61.63 -15.65
C LEU A 512 -8.08 60.28 -16.36
N ARG A 513 -9.05 60.12 -17.26
CA ARG A 513 -9.18 58.94 -18.12
C ARG A 513 -8.11 58.94 -19.21
N ASP A 514 -7.89 60.07 -19.87
CA ASP A 514 -6.85 60.26 -20.89
C ASP A 514 -5.43 60.05 -20.31
N HIS A 515 -5.18 60.54 -19.11
CA HIS A 515 -3.94 60.25 -18.35
C HIS A 515 -3.91 58.87 -17.67
N GLY A 516 -4.90 58.02 -17.93
CA GLY A 516 -4.86 56.59 -17.61
C GLY A 516 -5.28 56.19 -16.19
N TRP A 517 -5.69 57.12 -15.32
CA TRP A 517 -6.06 56.85 -13.92
C TRP A 517 -7.39 56.10 -13.78
N ILE A 518 -8.29 56.23 -14.77
CA ILE A 518 -9.61 55.61 -14.81
C ILE A 518 -9.69 54.72 -16.05
N PHE A 519 -10.27 53.53 -15.95
CA PHE A 519 -10.50 52.68 -17.12
C PHE A 519 -11.43 53.36 -18.14
N GLU A 520 -11.19 53.10 -19.42
CA GLU A 520 -12.16 53.41 -20.46
C GLU A 520 -13.39 52.53 -20.27
N GLY A 521 -14.57 53.17 -20.25
CA GLY A 521 -15.83 52.45 -20.23
C GLY A 521 -16.09 51.78 -21.59
N PRO A 522 -16.82 50.66 -21.63
CA PRO A 522 -17.21 50.05 -22.90
C PRO A 522 -18.07 51.03 -23.74
N PRO A 523 -18.05 50.93 -25.08
CA PRO A 523 -18.80 51.80 -25.97
C PRO A 523 -20.28 51.99 -25.57
N SER A 524 -20.77 53.22 -25.68
CA SER A 524 -22.11 53.62 -25.23
C SER A 524 -23.22 52.72 -25.77
N GLY A 525 -23.79 51.87 -24.90
CA GLY A 525 -24.86 50.93 -25.22
C GLY A 525 -24.41 49.47 -25.39
N GLU A 526 -23.15 49.13 -25.13
CA GLU A 526 -22.67 47.75 -25.08
C GLU A 526 -23.44 46.93 -24.02
N PRO A 527 -24.13 45.83 -24.42
CA PRO A 527 -24.89 45.01 -23.48
C PRO A 527 -24.02 43.95 -22.79
N TRP A 528 -24.45 43.44 -21.63
CA TRP A 528 -23.71 42.37 -20.91
C TRP A 528 -23.48 41.09 -21.74
N TRP A 529 -24.30 40.84 -22.76
CA TRP A 529 -24.13 39.71 -23.69
C TRP A 529 -23.16 40.00 -24.85
N TYR A 530 -22.45 41.14 -24.85
CA TYR A 530 -21.51 41.52 -25.92
C TYR A 530 -20.46 40.45 -26.21
N PHE A 531 -19.93 39.77 -25.18
CA PHE A 531 -18.92 38.72 -25.35
C PHE A 531 -19.41 37.54 -26.23
N TYR A 532 -20.72 37.26 -26.30
CA TYR A 532 -21.27 36.27 -27.23
C TYR A 532 -21.12 36.69 -28.70
N THR A 533 -21.03 37.99 -29.00
CA THR A 533 -20.82 38.49 -30.37
C THR A 533 -19.39 38.23 -30.88
N LEU A 534 -18.46 37.94 -29.97
CA LEU A 534 -17.07 37.57 -30.27
C LEU A 534 -16.93 36.13 -30.78
N TYR A 535 -17.96 35.28 -30.63
CA TYR A 535 -18.01 33.90 -31.13
C TYR A 535 -18.24 33.83 -32.65
N LYS A 536 -17.35 34.48 -33.41
CA LYS A 536 -17.36 34.52 -34.88
C LYS A 536 -16.82 33.21 -35.44
N PHE A 537 -17.55 32.09 -35.27
CA PHE A 537 -17.12 30.72 -35.64
C PHE A 537 -16.56 30.56 -37.07
N LYS A 538 -16.91 31.43 -38.01
CA LYS A 538 -16.37 31.44 -39.39
C LYS A 538 -14.92 31.97 -39.50
N LEU A 539 -14.44 32.70 -38.49
CA LEU A 539 -13.09 33.26 -38.41
C LEU A 539 -12.14 32.43 -37.52
N VAL A 540 -12.66 31.38 -36.86
CA VAL A 540 -11.90 30.57 -35.90
C VAL A 540 -10.83 29.75 -36.63
N ARG A 541 -9.57 29.95 -36.25
CA ARG A 541 -8.41 29.24 -36.76
C ARG A 541 -8.16 27.96 -35.94
N TRP A 542 -8.86 26.89 -36.33
CA TRP A 542 -8.80 25.58 -35.67
C TRP A 542 -7.39 25.00 -35.56
N ASP A 543 -6.48 25.36 -36.46
CA ASP A 543 -5.06 25.09 -36.40
C ASP A 543 -4.40 25.72 -35.15
N ALA A 544 -4.66 27.00 -34.86
CA ALA A 544 -4.19 27.65 -33.63
C ALA A 544 -4.87 27.11 -32.35
N VAL A 545 -6.13 26.66 -32.44
CA VAL A 545 -6.82 25.98 -31.33
C VAL A 545 -6.12 24.65 -30.97
N ILE A 546 -5.65 23.90 -31.98
CA ILE A 546 -4.93 22.63 -31.79
C ILE A 546 -3.56 22.87 -31.14
N GLU A 547 -2.81 23.88 -31.56
CA GLU A 547 -1.53 24.27 -30.93
C GLU A 547 -1.70 24.77 -29.48
N CYS A 548 -2.90 25.19 -29.09
CA CYS A 548 -3.22 25.52 -27.69
C CYS A 548 -3.50 24.29 -26.81
N VAL A 549 -3.75 23.10 -27.35
CA VAL A 549 -4.10 21.90 -26.57
C VAL A 549 -3.09 21.55 -25.46
N PRO A 550 -1.76 21.66 -25.64
CA PRO A 550 -0.80 21.47 -24.54
C PRO A 550 -0.99 22.45 -23.38
N ALA A 551 -1.36 23.70 -23.65
CA ALA A 551 -1.67 24.69 -22.61
C ALA A 551 -3.01 24.38 -21.93
N MET A 552 -4.04 23.97 -22.68
CA MET A 552 -5.32 23.50 -22.13
C MET A 552 -5.14 22.25 -21.25
N LEU A 553 -4.20 21.35 -21.60
CA LEU A 553 -3.88 20.15 -20.82
C LEU A 553 -3.10 20.49 -19.54
N ALA A 554 -2.16 21.44 -19.60
CA ALA A 554 -1.46 21.93 -18.41
C ALA A 554 -2.43 22.63 -17.44
N LEU A 555 -3.33 23.47 -17.97
CA LEU A 555 -4.43 24.09 -17.23
C LEU A 555 -5.36 23.04 -16.59
N THR A 556 -5.73 22.00 -17.35
CA THR A 556 -6.57 20.91 -16.83
C THR A 556 -5.84 20.10 -15.75
N PHE A 557 -4.55 19.80 -15.92
CA PHE A 557 -3.74 19.12 -14.91
C PHE A 557 -3.58 19.97 -13.64
N PHE A 558 -3.40 21.28 -13.78
CA PHE A 558 -3.36 22.19 -12.64
C PHE A 558 -4.71 22.19 -11.90
N GLY A 559 -5.83 22.29 -12.64
CA GLY A 559 -7.19 22.19 -12.10
C GLY A 559 -7.49 20.87 -11.37
N ILE A 560 -6.93 19.74 -11.83
CA ILE A 560 -7.04 18.43 -11.15
C ILE A 560 -6.56 18.52 -9.69
N LEU A 561 -5.56 19.36 -9.38
CA LEU A 561 -4.97 19.45 -8.04
C LEU A 561 -5.89 20.09 -7.00
N HIS A 562 -6.75 21.04 -7.41
CA HIS A 562 -7.54 21.84 -6.47
C HIS A 562 -8.67 21.05 -5.81
N VAL A 563 -9.37 20.18 -6.54
CA VAL A 563 -10.56 19.49 -6.01
C VAL A 563 -10.22 18.53 -4.85
N PRO A 564 -9.20 17.65 -4.95
CA PRO A 564 -8.83 16.72 -3.86
C PRO A 564 -8.15 17.38 -2.67
N ILE A 565 -7.78 18.67 -2.77
CA ILE A 565 -7.26 19.46 -1.65
C ILE A 565 -8.40 20.23 -0.97
N ASN A 566 -9.20 20.96 -1.76
CA ASN A 566 -10.26 21.83 -1.23
C ASN A 566 -11.46 21.04 -0.70
N VAL A 567 -11.89 19.95 -1.36
CA VAL A 567 -13.08 19.19 -0.94
C VAL A 567 -12.88 18.51 0.44
N PRO A 568 -11.78 17.77 0.70
CA PRO A 568 -11.54 17.19 2.03
C PRO A 568 -11.24 18.24 3.10
N ALA A 569 -10.54 19.33 2.76
CA ALA A 569 -10.32 20.43 3.69
C ALA A 569 -11.64 21.12 4.10
N LEU A 570 -12.59 21.27 3.16
CA LEU A 570 -13.92 21.79 3.44
C LEU A 570 -14.76 20.81 4.25
N ALA A 571 -14.72 19.51 3.94
CA ALA A 571 -15.40 18.46 4.70
C ALA A 571 -15.04 18.51 6.19
N LEU A 572 -13.74 18.60 6.50
CA LEU A 572 -13.22 18.73 7.86
C LEU A 572 -13.63 20.05 8.55
N ASN A 573 -13.82 21.14 7.81
CA ASN A 573 -14.32 22.41 8.36
C ASN A 573 -15.84 22.42 8.57
N CYS A 574 -16.59 21.61 7.82
CA CYS A 574 -18.05 21.49 7.92
C CYS A 574 -18.50 20.44 8.94
N GLY A 575 -17.64 19.47 9.28
CA GLY A 575 -18.03 18.26 10.03
C GLY A 575 -18.74 17.23 9.16
N GLU A 576 -18.45 17.20 7.86
CA GLU A 576 -19.08 16.30 6.88
C GLU A 576 -18.18 15.08 6.60
N ASP A 577 -18.15 14.12 7.54
CA ASP A 577 -17.27 12.93 7.49
C ASP A 577 -17.47 11.99 6.28
N HIS A 578 -18.51 12.23 5.47
CA HIS A 578 -18.97 11.35 4.38
C HIS A 578 -18.77 11.96 2.97
N ALA A 579 -17.79 12.83 2.79
CA ALA A 579 -17.52 13.52 1.53
C ALA A 579 -16.93 12.59 0.43
N ASP A 580 -17.79 12.12 -0.49
CA ASP A 580 -17.39 11.37 -1.69
C ASP A 580 -16.68 12.29 -2.72
N LEU A 581 -15.35 12.18 -2.79
CA LEU A 581 -14.51 12.92 -3.74
C LEU A 581 -14.84 12.60 -5.21
N ASP A 582 -15.19 11.35 -5.55
CA ASP A 582 -15.55 10.98 -6.92
C ASP A 582 -16.93 11.55 -7.33
N LYS A 583 -17.83 11.78 -6.37
CA LYS A 583 -19.07 12.54 -6.59
C LYS A 583 -18.78 14.02 -6.84
N GLU A 584 -18.00 14.67 -5.99
CA GLU A 584 -17.71 16.09 -6.18
C GLU A 584 -16.86 16.32 -7.44
N LEU A 585 -15.90 15.45 -7.79
CA LEU A 585 -15.19 15.50 -9.08
C LEU A 585 -16.12 15.42 -10.29
N ARG A 586 -17.13 14.54 -10.27
CA ARG A 586 -18.16 14.51 -11.33
C ARG A 586 -18.97 15.81 -11.39
N LEU A 587 -19.25 16.42 -10.24
CA LEU A 587 -19.97 17.69 -10.15
C LEU A 587 -19.16 18.88 -10.68
N HIS A 588 -17.89 19.00 -10.29
CA HIS A 588 -16.93 19.94 -10.88
C HIS A 588 -16.81 19.69 -12.40
N GLY A 589 -16.84 18.43 -12.84
CA GLY A 589 -16.85 18.06 -14.26
C GLY A 589 -18.04 18.62 -15.03
N TYR A 590 -19.26 18.41 -14.51
CA TYR A 590 -20.47 19.04 -15.08
C TYR A 590 -20.38 20.57 -15.06
N SER A 591 -19.91 21.17 -13.97
CA SER A 591 -19.81 22.62 -13.78
C SER A 591 -18.90 23.30 -14.82
N ASN A 592 -17.73 22.72 -15.08
CA ASN A 592 -16.79 23.22 -16.09
C ASN A 592 -17.30 22.97 -17.51
N PHE A 593 -17.86 21.77 -17.78
CA PHE A 593 -18.38 21.44 -19.10
C PHE A 593 -19.57 22.33 -19.50
N LEU A 594 -20.49 22.60 -18.56
CA LEU A 594 -21.60 23.53 -18.77
C LEU A 594 -21.11 24.96 -18.99
N SER A 595 -20.10 25.43 -18.24
CA SER A 595 -19.53 26.78 -18.43
C SER A 595 -18.99 26.98 -19.85
N GLY A 596 -18.20 26.02 -20.36
CA GLY A 596 -17.74 26.04 -21.75
C GLY A 596 -18.89 25.99 -22.78
N CYS A 597 -19.97 25.28 -22.49
CA CYS A 597 -21.18 25.29 -23.32
C CYS A 597 -21.92 26.64 -23.30
N PHE A 598 -21.82 27.41 -22.22
CA PHE A 598 -22.30 28.79 -22.11
C PHE A 598 -21.27 29.84 -22.57
N GLY A 599 -20.25 29.43 -23.33
CA GLY A 599 -19.25 30.35 -23.88
C GLY A 599 -18.33 30.97 -22.82
N SER A 600 -18.04 30.22 -21.76
CA SER A 600 -17.34 30.69 -20.57
C SER A 600 -16.22 29.72 -20.09
N ILE A 601 -15.41 30.21 -19.17
CA ILE A 601 -14.16 29.63 -18.65
C ILE A 601 -14.36 28.56 -17.56
N GLN A 602 -13.27 27.98 -17.09
CA GLN A 602 -13.24 27.04 -15.95
C GLN A 602 -13.83 27.65 -14.67
N ASN A 603 -14.22 26.78 -13.74
CA ASN A 603 -14.66 27.14 -12.40
C ASN A 603 -14.42 26.03 -11.38
N TYR A 604 -14.35 26.44 -10.12
CA TYR A 604 -14.01 25.58 -8.99
C TYR A 604 -14.82 26.00 -7.76
N LEU A 605 -14.90 25.09 -6.80
CA LEU A 605 -15.37 25.39 -5.45
C LEU A 605 -14.22 26.13 -4.72
N VAL A 606 -14.42 27.42 -4.47
CA VAL A 606 -13.42 28.27 -3.80
C VAL A 606 -13.56 28.10 -2.29
N TYR A 607 -12.59 27.44 -1.68
CA TYR A 607 -12.60 27.10 -0.25
C TYR A 607 -12.75 28.34 0.65
N ALA A 608 -11.96 29.39 0.40
CA ALA A 608 -11.99 30.63 1.21
C ALA A 608 -13.38 31.30 1.16
N ASN A 609 -13.86 31.63 -0.04
CA ASN A 609 -15.17 32.28 -0.25
C ASN A 609 -16.31 31.43 0.32
N THR A 610 -16.26 30.10 0.14
CA THR A 610 -17.23 29.15 0.73
C THR A 610 -17.24 29.22 2.25
N VAL A 611 -16.06 29.21 2.89
CA VAL A 611 -15.95 29.31 4.36
C VAL A 611 -16.40 30.68 4.88
N PHE A 612 -16.11 31.78 4.17
CA PHE A 612 -16.63 33.11 4.53
C PHE A 612 -18.15 33.22 4.37
N PHE A 613 -18.70 32.71 3.27
CA PHE A 613 -20.14 32.72 2.97
C PHE A 613 -20.94 31.94 4.03
N MET A 614 -20.53 30.70 4.33
CA MET A 614 -21.17 29.89 5.37
C MET A 614 -21.02 30.49 6.77
N ARG A 615 -19.85 31.06 7.11
CA ARG A 615 -19.64 31.80 8.38
C ARG A 615 -20.46 33.09 8.50
N SER A 616 -20.99 33.60 7.40
CA SER A 616 -21.91 34.75 7.34
C SER A 616 -23.39 34.34 7.35
N GLY A 617 -23.68 33.04 7.50
CA GLY A 617 -25.04 32.48 7.51
C GLY A 617 -25.45 31.73 6.24
N GLY A 618 -24.61 31.73 5.20
CA GLY A 618 -24.90 31.18 3.87
C GLY A 618 -24.95 29.65 3.75
N ASN A 619 -25.12 28.91 4.85
CA ASN A 619 -25.13 27.45 4.84
C ASN A 619 -26.50 26.87 4.39
N SER A 620 -27.04 27.38 3.29
CA SER A 620 -28.28 26.90 2.68
C SER A 620 -28.22 26.99 1.15
N ARG A 621 -28.83 26.01 0.47
CA ARG A 621 -28.89 26.00 -1.01
C ARG A 621 -29.66 27.20 -1.56
N LEU A 622 -30.62 27.74 -0.78
CA LEU A 622 -31.33 28.96 -1.13
C LEU A 622 -30.38 30.17 -1.16
N ALA A 623 -29.48 30.30 -0.18
CA ALA A 623 -28.47 31.36 -0.19
C ALA A 623 -27.59 31.27 -1.45
N GLY A 624 -27.21 30.06 -1.87
CA GLY A 624 -26.48 29.82 -3.12
C GLY A 624 -27.24 30.27 -4.38
N TYR A 625 -28.53 29.93 -4.50
CA TYR A 625 -29.35 30.43 -5.62
C TYR A 625 -29.58 31.95 -5.57
N MET A 626 -29.74 32.52 -4.39
CA MET A 626 -29.84 33.98 -4.21
C MET A 626 -28.53 34.68 -4.59
N LEU A 627 -27.37 34.09 -4.28
CA LEU A 627 -26.07 34.58 -4.72
C LEU A 627 -25.91 34.55 -6.24
N ALA A 628 -26.34 33.45 -6.90
CA ALA A 628 -26.36 33.38 -8.36
C ALA A 628 -27.28 34.46 -8.99
N ALA A 629 -28.49 34.64 -8.45
CA ALA A 629 -29.43 35.67 -8.91
C ALA A 629 -28.91 37.10 -8.68
N ALA A 630 -28.27 37.36 -7.54
CA ALA A 630 -27.66 38.66 -7.25
C ALA A 630 -26.44 38.93 -8.15
N THR A 631 -25.62 37.91 -8.42
CA THR A 631 -24.48 38.00 -9.35
C THR A 631 -24.95 38.27 -10.78
N PHE A 632 -26.04 37.63 -11.22
CA PHE A 632 -26.70 37.96 -12.48
C PHE A 632 -27.20 39.41 -12.52
N GLY A 633 -27.82 39.90 -11.44
CA GLY A 633 -28.24 41.31 -11.33
C GLY A 633 -27.08 42.30 -11.45
N VAL A 634 -25.94 42.00 -10.83
CA VAL A 634 -24.71 42.80 -10.98
C VAL A 634 -24.13 42.69 -12.38
N MET A 635 -24.10 41.51 -13.00
CA MET A 635 -23.62 41.33 -14.38
C MET A 635 -24.43 42.16 -15.39
N VAL A 636 -25.75 42.29 -15.21
CA VAL A 636 -26.62 43.11 -16.07
C VAL A 636 -26.32 44.62 -15.95
N ILE A 637 -25.87 45.08 -14.78
CA ILE A 637 -25.54 46.49 -14.49
C ILE A 637 -24.05 46.78 -14.78
N GLY A 638 -23.20 45.77 -14.69
CA GLY A 638 -21.74 45.84 -14.64
C GLY A 638 -21.06 46.65 -15.75
N PRO A 639 -21.41 46.49 -17.04
CA PRO A 639 -20.76 47.23 -18.12
C PRO A 639 -20.78 48.75 -17.92
N SER A 640 -21.89 49.31 -17.41
CA SER A 640 -22.03 50.74 -17.16
C SER A 640 -21.22 51.24 -15.95
N LEU A 641 -20.72 50.35 -15.09
CA LEU A 641 -19.97 50.71 -13.88
C LEU A 641 -18.44 50.73 -14.13
N ILE A 642 -17.94 50.02 -15.15
CA ILE A 642 -16.50 49.87 -15.43
C ILE A 642 -15.81 51.22 -15.70
N GLY A 643 -16.45 52.11 -16.46
CA GLY A 643 -15.93 53.46 -16.76
C GLY A 643 -15.82 54.42 -15.56
N PHE A 644 -16.19 53.95 -14.36
CA PHE A 644 -16.03 54.63 -13.07
C PHE A 644 -15.02 53.93 -12.14
N ILE A 645 -14.22 52.98 -12.65
CA ILE A 645 -13.27 52.23 -11.83
C ILE A 645 -11.86 52.83 -11.96
N PRO A 646 -11.25 53.34 -10.87
CA PRO A 646 -9.87 53.79 -10.87
C PRO A 646 -8.92 52.60 -11.04
N VAL A 647 -7.95 52.70 -11.96
CA VAL A 647 -6.96 51.64 -12.24
C VAL A 647 -6.19 51.25 -10.98
N MET A 648 -5.91 52.23 -10.10
CA MET A 648 -5.26 52.01 -8.80
C MET A 648 -6.01 51.04 -7.87
N MET A 649 -7.33 50.86 -8.01
CA MET A 649 -8.08 49.89 -7.21
C MET A 649 -7.79 48.45 -7.66
N VAL A 650 -7.76 48.23 -8.99
CA VAL A 650 -7.49 46.93 -9.61
C VAL A 650 -6.02 46.56 -9.44
N GLY A 651 -5.10 47.50 -9.68
CA GLY A 651 -3.67 47.30 -9.42
C GLY A 651 -3.37 46.94 -7.97
N THR A 652 -4.05 47.57 -6.99
CA THR A 652 -3.90 47.24 -5.56
C THR A 652 -4.27 45.78 -5.27
N LEU A 653 -5.39 45.29 -5.83
CA LEU A 653 -5.83 43.90 -5.67
C LEU A 653 -4.85 42.90 -6.29
N ILE A 654 -4.38 43.18 -7.51
CA ILE A 654 -3.45 42.31 -8.25
C ILE A 654 -2.10 42.21 -7.50
N TYR A 655 -1.58 43.32 -6.99
CA TYR A 655 -0.33 43.32 -6.21
C TYR A 655 -0.46 42.60 -4.85
N ASP A 656 -1.50 42.87 -4.05
CA ASP A 656 -1.69 42.24 -2.72
C ASP A 656 -1.81 40.71 -2.84
N LEU A 657 -2.59 40.24 -3.82
CA LEU A 657 -2.75 38.82 -4.11
C LEU A 657 -1.47 38.19 -4.67
N GLY A 658 -0.73 38.90 -5.53
CA GLY A 658 0.60 38.49 -5.98
C GLY A 658 1.61 38.32 -4.83
N PHE A 659 1.58 39.22 -3.85
CA PHE A 659 2.41 39.11 -2.64
C PHE A 659 1.97 37.97 -1.72
N GLU A 660 0.67 37.72 -1.55
CA GLU A 660 0.17 36.61 -0.73
C GLU A 660 0.59 35.25 -1.29
N LEU A 661 0.35 35.01 -2.59
CA LEU A 661 0.73 33.75 -3.25
C LEU A 661 2.25 33.55 -3.25
N LEU A 662 3.04 34.60 -3.47
CA LEU A 662 4.51 34.50 -3.43
C LEU A 662 5.05 34.25 -2.00
N LEU A 663 4.43 34.84 -0.97
CA LEU A 663 4.76 34.57 0.43
C LEU A 663 4.43 33.11 0.81
N GLU A 664 3.24 32.61 0.45
CA GLU A 664 2.85 31.23 0.71
C GLU A 664 3.71 30.23 -0.07
N ALA A 665 4.15 30.56 -1.27
CA ALA A 665 5.02 29.69 -2.07
C ALA A 665 6.46 29.62 -1.56
N LEU A 666 7.11 30.77 -1.36
CA LEU A 666 8.56 30.82 -1.10
C LEU A 666 8.90 30.95 0.38
N TRP A 667 8.17 31.74 1.16
CA TRP A 667 8.62 32.11 2.51
C TRP A 667 8.09 31.22 3.63
N LEU A 668 6.82 30.82 3.55
CA LEU A 668 6.18 29.95 4.55
C LEU A 668 6.65 28.47 4.51
N PRO A 669 6.93 27.84 3.35
CA PRO A 669 7.26 26.41 3.29
C PRO A 669 8.72 26.10 3.59
N ARG A 670 9.63 27.08 3.56
CA ARG A 670 11.10 26.92 3.70
C ARG A 670 11.59 26.23 4.99
N LYS A 671 10.72 26.10 6.01
CA LYS A 671 10.98 25.37 7.27
C LYS A 671 10.16 24.08 7.41
N LYS A 672 9.30 23.76 6.43
CA LYS A 672 8.39 22.61 6.41
C LYS A 672 8.80 21.56 5.37
N LEU A 673 9.35 22.01 4.24
CA LEU A 673 9.82 21.17 3.14
C LEU A 673 11.28 20.70 3.36
N LYS A 674 11.64 19.54 2.79
CA LYS A 674 13.05 19.13 2.67
C LYS A 674 13.79 20.06 1.70
N LEU A 675 15.12 20.14 1.81
CA LEU A 675 15.95 21.00 0.94
C LEU A 675 15.72 20.76 -0.57
N ALA A 676 15.60 19.49 -0.98
CA ALA A 676 15.34 19.13 -2.39
C ALA A 676 13.92 19.53 -2.85
N GLU A 677 12.92 19.39 -1.98
CA GLU A 677 11.53 19.78 -2.26
C GLU A 677 11.40 21.30 -2.35
N TYR A 678 12.09 22.04 -1.47
CA TYR A 678 12.17 23.50 -1.51
C TYR A 678 12.93 24.01 -2.74
N LEU A 679 14.05 23.37 -3.12
CA LEU A 679 14.77 23.70 -4.35
C LEU A 679 13.87 23.47 -5.59
N THR A 680 13.07 22.40 -5.59
CA THR A 680 12.07 22.14 -6.65
C THR A 680 11.04 23.26 -6.74
N VAL A 681 10.50 23.76 -5.61
CA VAL A 681 9.62 24.95 -5.59
C VAL A 681 10.29 26.15 -6.25
N VAL A 682 11.52 26.50 -5.84
CA VAL A 682 12.24 27.66 -6.37
C VAL A 682 12.51 27.54 -7.87
N VAL A 683 12.91 26.35 -8.36
CA VAL A 683 13.10 26.10 -9.79
C VAL A 683 11.79 26.25 -10.57
N ILE A 684 10.67 25.73 -10.06
CA ILE A 684 9.36 25.88 -10.72
C ILE A 684 9.01 27.37 -10.88
N VAL A 685 9.11 28.17 -9.80
CA VAL A 685 8.79 29.61 -9.84
C VAL A 685 9.67 30.34 -10.86
N LEU A 686 10.98 30.07 -10.86
CA LEU A 686 11.92 30.69 -11.81
C LEU A 686 11.63 30.29 -13.27
N VAL A 687 11.36 29.01 -13.55
CA VAL A 687 11.06 28.55 -14.91
C VAL A 687 9.74 29.13 -15.41
N MET A 688 8.71 29.22 -14.55
CA MET A 688 7.42 29.83 -14.91
C MET A 688 7.53 31.35 -15.16
N GLY A 689 8.38 32.06 -14.41
CA GLY A 689 8.60 33.50 -14.56
C GLY A 689 9.55 33.90 -15.69
N ILE A 690 10.33 32.96 -16.25
CA ILE A 690 11.33 33.21 -17.32
C ILE A 690 10.91 32.61 -18.66
N HIS A 691 10.25 31.45 -18.67
CA HIS A 691 9.79 30.76 -19.88
C HIS A 691 8.26 30.78 -20.00
N ASP A 692 7.58 29.68 -19.64
CA ASP A 692 6.13 29.64 -19.59
C ASP A 692 5.61 28.63 -18.55
N PHE A 693 4.31 28.71 -18.28
CA PHE A 693 3.61 27.91 -17.27
C PHE A 693 3.57 26.41 -17.60
N VAL A 694 3.59 26.06 -18.90
CA VAL A 694 3.56 24.67 -19.37
C VAL A 694 4.92 24.00 -19.15
N VAL A 695 6.02 24.68 -19.49
CA VAL A 695 7.39 24.23 -19.24
C VAL A 695 7.65 24.14 -17.73
N GLY A 696 7.20 25.12 -16.94
CA GLY A 696 7.34 25.12 -15.48
C GLY A 696 6.67 23.92 -14.80
N ILE A 697 5.43 23.59 -15.18
CA ILE A 697 4.72 22.39 -14.71
C ILE A 697 5.46 21.12 -15.16
N GLY A 698 5.91 21.05 -16.41
CA GLY A 698 6.66 19.90 -16.94
C GLY A 698 7.95 19.62 -16.16
N VAL A 699 8.74 20.66 -15.87
CA VAL A 699 9.95 20.59 -15.04
C VAL A 699 9.60 20.19 -13.60
N GLY A 700 8.52 20.74 -13.03
CA GLY A 700 8.05 20.38 -11.69
C GLY A 700 7.68 18.90 -11.55
N ILE A 701 6.93 18.35 -12.52
CA ILE A 701 6.58 16.93 -12.56
C ILE A 701 7.84 16.05 -12.72
N LEU A 702 8.76 16.43 -13.61
CA LEU A 702 10.01 15.69 -13.84
C LEU A 702 10.88 15.64 -12.58
N LEU A 703 11.11 16.79 -11.92
CA LEU A 703 11.89 16.87 -10.69
C LEU A 703 11.22 16.11 -9.54
N ALA A 704 9.90 16.17 -9.43
CA ALA A 704 9.16 15.40 -8.44
C ALA A 704 9.26 13.87 -8.67
N PHE A 705 9.22 13.41 -9.93
CA PHE A 705 9.43 12.01 -10.28
C PHE A 705 10.85 11.53 -9.94
N VAL A 706 11.88 12.30 -10.32
CA VAL A 706 13.28 12.01 -9.94
C VAL A 706 13.46 12.00 -8.42
N SER A 707 12.87 12.98 -7.72
CA SER A 707 12.90 13.07 -6.25
C SER A 707 12.21 11.88 -5.58
N LEU A 708 11.10 11.38 -6.13
CA LEU A 708 10.41 10.19 -5.65
C LEU A 708 11.26 8.94 -5.83
N VAL A 709 11.78 8.69 -7.04
CA VAL A 709 12.61 7.52 -7.36
C VAL A 709 13.90 7.49 -6.51
N LEU A 710 14.56 8.63 -6.33
CA LEU A 710 15.74 8.74 -5.47
C LEU A 710 15.43 8.56 -3.99
N GLN A 711 14.23 8.89 -3.52
CA GLN A 711 13.81 8.64 -2.14
C GLN A 711 13.41 7.18 -1.90
N THR A 712 12.71 6.54 -2.84
CA THR A 712 12.28 5.13 -2.67
C THR A 712 13.42 4.15 -2.86
N SER A 713 14.32 4.36 -3.84
CA SER A 713 15.46 3.47 -4.09
C SER A 713 16.52 3.47 -2.97
N ARG A 714 16.55 4.51 -2.12
CA ARG A 714 17.45 4.57 -0.95
C ARG A 714 16.97 3.76 0.26
N VAL A 715 15.74 3.23 0.24
CA VAL A 715 15.22 2.39 1.32
C VAL A 715 15.60 0.94 1.04
N SER A 716 16.52 0.39 1.84
CA SER A 716 16.90 -1.03 1.79
C SER A 716 15.67 -1.92 1.96
N ALA A 717 15.51 -2.92 1.09
CA ALA A 717 14.54 -3.99 1.29
C ALA A 717 14.98 -4.99 2.39
N ILE A 718 16.27 -5.01 2.73
CA ILE A 718 16.81 -5.85 3.80
C ILE A 718 16.46 -5.23 5.15
N ARG A 719 15.67 -5.96 5.93
CA ARG A 719 15.23 -5.61 7.29
C ARG A 719 16.21 -6.06 8.37
N GLY A 720 16.85 -7.21 8.17
CA GLY A 720 17.80 -7.82 9.10
C GLY A 720 18.58 -8.96 8.44
N ASN A 721 19.72 -9.32 9.03
CA ASN A 721 20.53 -10.47 8.62
C ASN A 721 20.91 -11.27 9.87
N TYR A 722 20.81 -12.59 9.81
CA TYR A 722 21.13 -13.48 10.92
C TYR A 722 21.89 -14.73 10.43
N SER A 723 22.46 -15.48 11.36
CA SER A 723 23.25 -16.70 11.09
C SER A 723 22.76 -17.83 12.00
N GLY A 724 22.84 -19.08 11.53
CA GLY A 724 22.23 -20.24 12.17
C GLY A 724 22.93 -20.74 13.45
N ASP A 725 24.07 -20.14 13.82
CA ASP A 725 24.69 -20.28 15.14
C ASP A 725 23.93 -19.45 16.21
N ILE A 726 23.30 -18.34 15.81
CA ILE A 726 22.47 -17.50 16.69
C ILE A 726 21.00 -17.98 16.68
N VAL A 727 20.52 -18.44 15.52
CA VAL A 727 19.10 -18.79 15.28
C VAL A 727 18.94 -20.25 14.88
N SER A 728 18.31 -21.03 15.75
CA SER A 728 17.88 -22.42 15.47
C SER A 728 16.34 -22.51 15.37
N SER A 729 15.84 -23.61 14.84
CA SER A 729 14.40 -23.89 14.83
C SER A 729 13.87 -24.24 16.23
N THR A 730 12.54 -24.18 16.40
CA THR A 730 11.81 -24.53 17.62
C THR A 730 11.66 -26.04 17.84
N VAL A 731 12.52 -26.86 17.23
CA VAL A 731 12.53 -28.32 17.42
C VAL A 731 13.44 -28.67 18.60
N ARG A 732 12.86 -29.19 19.70
CA ARG A 732 13.67 -29.83 20.75
C ARG A 732 14.35 -31.06 20.15
N ARG A 733 15.67 -31.15 20.29
CA ARG A 733 16.50 -32.25 19.79
C ARG A 733 17.36 -32.81 20.92
N ASN A 734 17.93 -33.99 20.73
CA ASN A 734 18.84 -34.60 21.71
C ASN A 734 20.13 -33.76 21.84
N PRO A 735 20.77 -33.66 23.03
CA PRO A 735 22.00 -32.88 23.20
C PRO A 735 23.11 -33.14 22.17
N SER A 736 23.28 -34.39 21.68
CA SER A 736 24.29 -34.68 20.65
C SER A 736 23.96 -34.05 19.28
N GLN A 737 22.67 -33.94 18.95
CA GLN A 737 22.21 -33.26 17.73
C GLN A 737 22.36 -31.74 17.86
N HIS A 738 22.01 -31.19 19.03
CA HIS A 738 22.08 -29.76 19.31
C HIS A 738 23.52 -29.24 19.31
N HIS A 739 24.45 -29.96 19.95
CA HIS A 739 25.87 -29.59 19.97
C HIS A 739 26.47 -29.52 18.56
N TYR A 740 26.23 -30.54 17.73
CA TYR A 740 26.67 -30.53 16.32
C TYR A 740 26.08 -29.36 15.55
N LEU A 741 24.75 -29.15 15.64
CA LEU A 741 24.07 -28.05 14.94
C LEU A 741 24.59 -26.67 15.35
N HIS A 742 24.96 -26.47 16.62
CA HIS A 742 25.58 -25.22 17.07
C HIS A 742 26.94 -24.96 16.38
N GLU A 743 27.75 -25.99 16.14
CA GLU A 743 29.04 -25.84 15.45
C GLU A 743 28.89 -25.53 13.95
N VAL A 744 27.96 -26.22 13.29
CA VAL A 744 27.73 -26.10 11.83
C VAL A 744 26.70 -25.03 11.44
N GLY A 745 25.96 -24.46 12.41
CA GLY A 745 24.91 -23.46 12.19
C GLY A 745 25.36 -22.22 11.41
N ARG A 746 26.65 -21.87 11.51
CA ARG A 746 27.33 -20.84 10.68
C ARG A 746 27.20 -21.05 9.16
N GLN A 747 26.82 -22.25 8.71
CA GLN A 747 26.58 -22.55 7.29
C GLN A 747 25.15 -22.21 6.83
N ILE A 748 24.26 -21.76 7.73
CA ILE A 748 22.94 -21.22 7.41
C ILE A 748 23.01 -19.70 7.57
N TYR A 749 22.72 -18.96 6.49
CA TYR A 749 22.57 -17.51 6.53
C TYR A 749 21.12 -17.11 6.25
N ILE A 750 20.64 -16.07 6.92
CA ILE A 750 19.23 -15.65 6.90
C ILE A 750 19.18 -14.16 6.54
N ILE A 751 18.43 -13.80 5.50
CA ILE A 751 18.16 -12.40 5.13
C ILE A 751 16.65 -12.17 5.23
N LYS A 752 16.23 -11.22 6.06
CA LYS A 752 14.84 -10.76 6.12
C LYS A 752 14.58 -9.66 5.11
N LEU A 753 13.54 -9.83 4.30
CA LEU A 753 13.09 -8.85 3.29
C LEU A 753 11.74 -8.25 3.69
N THR A 754 11.53 -6.97 3.35
CA THR A 754 10.33 -6.21 3.77
C THR A 754 9.86 -5.22 2.70
N GLY A 755 8.55 -4.99 2.63
CA GLY A 755 7.93 -4.02 1.73
C GLY A 755 7.70 -4.56 0.32
N TYR A 756 7.56 -3.65 -0.66
CA TYR A 756 7.40 -4.02 -2.05
C TYR A 756 8.76 -4.11 -2.74
N LEU A 757 9.07 -5.24 -3.38
CA LEU A 757 10.33 -5.44 -4.08
C LEU A 757 10.22 -4.93 -5.53
N PHE A 758 11.08 -4.00 -5.91
CA PHE A 758 11.11 -3.47 -7.26
C PHE A 758 12.55 -3.26 -7.71
N PHE A 759 12.77 -2.97 -9.00
CA PHE A 759 14.10 -2.74 -9.56
C PHE A 759 15.01 -1.85 -8.68
N GLY A 760 14.48 -0.77 -8.13
CA GLY A 760 15.24 0.19 -7.31
C GLY A 760 15.60 -0.28 -5.89
N THR A 761 15.06 -1.40 -5.40
CA THR A 761 15.37 -1.96 -4.07
C THR A 761 16.04 -3.33 -4.13
N ILE A 762 15.70 -4.17 -5.12
CA ILE A 762 16.26 -5.52 -5.26
C ILE A 762 17.78 -5.52 -5.50
N VAL A 763 18.32 -4.46 -6.12
CA VAL A 763 19.78 -4.26 -6.30
C VAL A 763 20.54 -4.25 -4.97
N SER A 764 19.93 -3.77 -3.88
CA SER A 764 20.54 -3.83 -2.54
C SER A 764 20.64 -5.26 -2.00
N VAL A 765 19.71 -6.14 -2.39
CA VAL A 765 19.68 -7.56 -2.04
C VAL A 765 20.70 -8.34 -2.89
N GLU A 766 20.73 -8.13 -4.21
CA GLU A 766 21.74 -8.76 -5.08
C GLU A 766 23.16 -8.37 -4.66
N ALA A 767 23.42 -7.08 -4.43
CA ALA A 767 24.73 -6.60 -4.00
C ALA A 767 25.16 -7.22 -2.65
N LYS A 768 24.22 -7.35 -1.70
CA LYS A 768 24.50 -8.02 -0.42
C LYS A 768 24.81 -9.50 -0.59
N ILE A 769 24.06 -10.23 -1.42
CA ILE A 769 24.28 -11.65 -1.67
C ILE A 769 25.60 -11.87 -2.42
N ARG A 770 25.90 -11.04 -3.43
CA ARG A 770 27.19 -11.05 -4.14
C ARG A 770 28.36 -10.87 -3.17
N GLY A 771 28.29 -9.92 -2.23
CA GLY A 771 29.31 -9.69 -1.21
C GLY A 771 29.46 -10.82 -0.17
N LEU A 772 28.47 -11.71 -0.02
CA LEU A 772 28.58 -12.95 0.77
C LEU A 772 29.26 -14.08 -0.02
N LEU A 773 29.13 -14.07 -1.36
CA LEU A 773 29.70 -15.06 -2.28
C LEU A 773 31.10 -14.68 -2.80
N GLU A 774 31.59 -13.48 -2.49
CA GLU A 774 32.98 -13.07 -2.70
C GLU A 774 33.95 -14.00 -1.95
N ASP A 775 34.98 -14.49 -2.63
CA ASP A 775 35.84 -15.56 -2.13
C ASP A 775 36.54 -15.23 -0.79
N SER A 776 36.83 -13.94 -0.55
CA SER A 776 37.44 -13.44 0.69
C SER A 776 36.52 -13.49 1.92
N THR A 777 35.20 -13.45 1.69
CA THR A 777 34.13 -13.61 2.69
C THR A 777 33.73 -15.08 2.80
N PHE A 778 33.48 -15.72 1.66
CA PHE A 778 33.05 -17.12 1.57
C PHE A 778 34.08 -18.11 2.17
N THR A 779 35.38 -17.81 2.08
CA THR A 779 36.43 -18.61 2.75
C THR A 779 36.35 -18.52 4.29
N LYS A 780 35.83 -17.41 4.85
CA LYS A 780 35.68 -17.20 6.30
C LYS A 780 34.33 -17.70 6.82
N GLN A 781 33.28 -17.58 6.01
CA GLN A 781 31.91 -18.03 6.31
C GLN A 781 31.36 -18.85 5.14
N PRO A 782 31.75 -20.13 5.00
CA PRO A 782 31.35 -20.98 3.88
C PRO A 782 29.90 -21.47 4.03
N ILE A 783 28.95 -20.68 3.52
CA ILE A 783 27.52 -20.99 3.60
C ILE A 783 27.12 -22.22 2.77
N LYS A 784 26.21 -23.05 3.31
CA LYS A 784 25.51 -24.15 2.61
C LYS A 784 24.10 -23.74 2.20
N PHE A 785 23.43 -22.95 3.04
CA PHE A 785 22.04 -22.52 2.86
C PHE A 785 21.93 -21.00 2.97
N LEU A 786 21.16 -20.40 2.06
CA LEU A 786 20.69 -19.03 2.17
C LEU A 786 19.15 -19.03 2.29
N ILE A 787 18.65 -18.66 3.46
CA ILE A 787 17.22 -18.46 3.71
C ILE A 787 16.88 -16.99 3.44
N LEU A 788 15.95 -16.75 2.52
CA LEU A 788 15.33 -15.44 2.30
C LEU A 788 13.92 -15.45 2.89
N ASP A 789 13.73 -14.69 3.97
CA ASP A 789 12.42 -14.54 4.62
C ASP A 789 11.63 -13.40 3.96
N MET A 790 10.54 -13.81 3.33
CA MET A 790 9.64 -12.97 2.52
C MET A 790 8.33 -12.66 3.25
N TRP A 791 8.17 -13.05 4.53
CA TRP A 791 6.91 -12.89 5.28
C TRP A 791 6.41 -11.43 5.37
N HIS A 792 7.31 -10.45 5.24
CA HIS A 792 6.98 -9.02 5.20
C HIS A 792 7.06 -8.39 3.80
N VAL A 793 7.17 -9.20 2.74
CA VAL A 793 7.16 -8.74 1.34
C VAL A 793 5.72 -8.67 0.83
N THR A 794 5.28 -7.46 0.44
CA THR A 794 3.90 -7.21 0.01
C THR A 794 3.65 -7.52 -1.47
N GLY A 795 4.72 -7.74 -2.24
CA GLY A 795 4.66 -7.98 -3.68
C GLY A 795 6.01 -7.74 -4.35
N LEU A 796 6.09 -8.06 -5.64
CA LEU A 796 7.27 -7.80 -6.47
C LEU A 796 6.90 -7.36 -7.88
N ASP A 797 7.76 -6.55 -8.52
CA ASP A 797 7.73 -6.31 -9.97
C ASP A 797 8.50 -7.39 -10.77
N TYR A 798 8.31 -7.39 -12.09
CA TYR A 798 8.97 -8.35 -12.99
C TYR A 798 10.50 -8.31 -12.86
N SER A 799 11.09 -7.12 -12.75
CA SER A 799 12.55 -6.93 -12.66
C SER A 799 13.13 -7.45 -11.35
N ALA A 800 12.39 -7.39 -10.25
CA ALA A 800 12.75 -8.05 -9.00
C ALA A 800 12.69 -9.58 -9.13
N GLY A 801 11.72 -10.13 -9.87
CA GLY A 801 11.68 -11.55 -10.23
C GLY A 801 12.89 -12.00 -11.06
N GLU A 802 13.29 -11.21 -12.05
CA GLU A 802 14.46 -11.48 -12.90
C GLU A 802 15.78 -11.42 -12.10
N ALA A 803 15.86 -10.46 -11.17
CA ALA A 803 16.96 -10.39 -10.21
C ALA A 803 16.98 -11.59 -9.26
N PHE A 804 15.83 -12.12 -8.81
CA PHE A 804 15.78 -13.37 -8.04
C PHE A 804 16.28 -14.59 -8.83
N ASN A 805 15.95 -14.72 -10.12
CA ASN A 805 16.52 -15.78 -10.97
C ASN A 805 18.05 -15.61 -11.11
N THR A 806 18.54 -14.37 -11.24
CA THR A 806 19.98 -14.07 -11.25
C THR A 806 20.66 -14.40 -9.90
N ILE A 807 20.02 -14.09 -8.77
CA ILE A 807 20.46 -14.51 -7.43
C ILE A 807 20.52 -16.04 -7.32
N SER A 808 19.49 -16.75 -7.81
CA SER A 808 19.44 -18.22 -7.81
C SER A 808 20.64 -18.82 -8.55
N ARG A 809 20.92 -18.32 -9.77
CA ARG A 809 22.10 -18.74 -10.55
C ARG A 809 23.43 -18.40 -9.87
N LEU A 810 23.54 -17.26 -9.18
CA LEU A 810 24.76 -16.88 -8.45
C LEU A 810 25.04 -17.82 -7.26
N LEU A 811 23.98 -18.31 -6.59
CA LEU A 811 24.08 -19.25 -5.47
C LEU A 811 24.41 -20.67 -5.95
N ASP A 812 23.76 -21.12 -7.01
CA ASP A 812 23.97 -22.41 -7.66
C ASP A 812 25.43 -22.61 -8.12
N ASN A 813 26.02 -21.58 -8.75
CA ASN A 813 27.45 -21.54 -9.12
C ASN A 813 28.45 -21.67 -7.94
N LYS A 814 27.98 -21.69 -6.69
CA LYS A 814 28.76 -21.87 -5.46
C LYS A 814 28.26 -23.06 -4.61
N ASP A 815 27.45 -23.96 -5.19
CA ASP A 815 26.74 -25.05 -4.51
C ASP A 815 25.90 -24.56 -3.30
N VAL A 816 25.35 -23.33 -3.31
CA VAL A 816 24.58 -22.77 -2.18
C VAL A 816 23.08 -22.96 -2.44
N VAL A 817 22.39 -23.64 -1.52
CA VAL A 817 20.96 -23.91 -1.62
C VAL A 817 20.16 -22.66 -1.27
N LEU A 818 19.29 -22.21 -2.17
CA LEU A 818 18.34 -21.13 -1.93
C LEU A 818 17.05 -21.67 -1.30
N VAL A 819 16.67 -21.11 -0.15
CA VAL A 819 15.42 -21.42 0.55
C VAL A 819 14.61 -20.14 0.70
N LEU A 820 13.36 -20.14 0.25
CA LEU A 820 12.41 -19.05 0.48
C LEU A 820 11.47 -19.43 1.63
N SER A 821 11.36 -18.57 2.63
CA SER A 821 10.39 -18.71 3.73
C SER A 821 9.33 -17.62 3.69
N GLY A 822 8.11 -17.95 4.11
CA GLY A 822 6.97 -17.04 4.02
C GLY A 822 6.42 -16.88 2.58
N VAL A 823 6.79 -17.79 1.67
CA VAL A 823 6.22 -17.89 0.33
C VAL A 823 5.61 -19.26 0.17
N ASP A 824 4.29 -19.31 -0.01
CA ASP A 824 3.63 -20.49 -0.54
C ASP A 824 3.43 -20.36 -2.07
N SER A 825 3.45 -21.52 -2.72
CA SER A 825 3.21 -21.74 -4.14
C SER A 825 1.92 -21.14 -4.69
N GLU A 826 0.82 -21.15 -3.92
CA GLU A 826 -0.48 -20.61 -4.33
C GLU A 826 -0.68 -19.14 -3.95
N THR A 827 0.21 -18.58 -3.11
CA THR A 827 0.23 -17.15 -2.81
C THR A 827 0.65 -16.38 -4.07
N GLN A 828 0.03 -15.21 -4.29
CA GLN A 828 0.31 -14.35 -5.46
C GLN A 828 1.82 -14.07 -5.64
N LEU A 829 2.57 -13.94 -4.54
CA LEU A 829 4.02 -13.78 -4.53
C LEU A 829 4.76 -15.00 -5.11
N GLY A 830 4.39 -16.22 -4.70
CA GLY A 830 4.97 -17.47 -5.21
C GLY A 830 4.61 -17.72 -6.67
N ARG A 831 3.35 -17.50 -7.05
CA ARG A 831 2.90 -17.54 -8.45
C ARG A 831 3.68 -16.55 -9.33
N ASN A 832 3.93 -15.34 -8.85
CA ASN A 832 4.74 -14.35 -9.59
C ASN A 832 6.21 -14.80 -9.75
N LEU A 833 6.85 -15.36 -8.71
CA LEU A 833 8.21 -15.89 -8.81
C LEU A 833 8.30 -17.05 -9.81
N ARG A 834 7.36 -17.99 -9.76
CA ARG A 834 7.26 -19.12 -10.71
C ARG A 834 6.99 -18.64 -12.14
N ALA A 835 6.18 -17.60 -12.33
CA ALA A 835 5.90 -17.01 -13.64
C ALA A 835 7.12 -16.32 -14.29
N VAL A 836 8.09 -15.83 -13.49
CA VAL A 836 9.39 -15.31 -13.98
C VAL A 836 10.46 -16.43 -14.08
N GLY A 837 10.09 -17.68 -13.79
CA GLY A 837 10.93 -18.86 -13.97
C GLY A 837 11.91 -19.14 -12.83
N LEU A 838 11.66 -18.66 -11.61
CA LEU A 838 12.46 -19.05 -10.46
C LEU A 838 12.25 -20.55 -10.16
N GLY A 839 13.33 -21.33 -10.19
CA GLY A 839 13.30 -22.80 -10.07
C GLY A 839 13.22 -23.55 -11.41
N ASN A 840 13.29 -22.85 -12.54
CA ASN A 840 13.54 -23.47 -13.84
C ASN A 840 15.03 -23.82 -14.01
N ASP A 841 15.38 -24.41 -15.16
CA ASP A 841 16.74 -24.72 -15.60
C ASP A 841 17.52 -25.68 -14.66
N GLY A 842 16.80 -26.46 -13.83
CA GLY A 842 17.35 -27.47 -12.93
C GLY A 842 17.84 -26.94 -11.58
N ILE A 843 17.66 -25.64 -11.29
CA ILE A 843 18.18 -25.01 -10.06
C ILE A 843 17.21 -25.24 -8.90
N GLU A 844 17.63 -26.00 -7.89
CA GLU A 844 16.79 -26.40 -6.76
C GLU A 844 16.50 -25.24 -5.79
N VAL A 845 15.33 -24.60 -5.95
CA VAL A 845 14.81 -23.57 -5.03
C VAL A 845 13.72 -24.14 -4.13
N MET A 846 13.97 -24.17 -2.82
CA MET A 846 13.02 -24.69 -1.84
C MET A 846 12.06 -23.59 -1.35
N MET A 847 10.75 -23.78 -1.50
CA MET A 847 9.72 -22.87 -0.98
C MET A 847 9.04 -23.48 0.25
N LEU A 848 8.97 -22.73 1.36
CA LEU A 848 8.43 -23.18 2.64
C LEU A 848 7.56 -22.08 3.31
N PRO A 849 6.49 -22.47 4.03
CA PRO A 849 5.46 -21.53 4.47
C PRO A 849 5.89 -20.57 5.60
N ASN A 850 6.96 -20.89 6.34
CA ASN A 850 7.43 -20.06 7.46
C ASN A 850 8.94 -20.28 7.74
N LEU A 851 9.55 -19.34 8.48
CA LEU A 851 10.97 -19.36 8.81
C LEU A 851 11.39 -20.58 9.65
N ASN A 852 10.54 -21.09 10.55
CA ASN A 852 10.85 -22.28 11.33
C ASN A 852 11.06 -23.50 10.44
N SER A 853 10.13 -23.77 9.52
CA SER A 853 10.23 -24.89 8.58
C SER A 853 11.49 -24.79 7.70
N ALA A 854 11.90 -23.58 7.32
CA ALA A 854 13.15 -23.36 6.58
C ALA A 854 14.40 -23.68 7.41
N LEU A 855 14.46 -23.23 8.67
CA LEU A 855 15.56 -23.58 9.59
C LEU A 855 15.60 -25.10 9.85
N GLU A 856 14.45 -25.70 10.13
CA GLU A 856 14.29 -27.12 10.42
C GLU A 856 14.72 -28.01 9.24
N SER A 857 14.38 -27.63 8.00
CA SER A 857 14.88 -28.28 6.77
C SER A 857 16.41 -28.24 6.68
N CYS A 858 17.00 -27.05 6.83
CA CYS A 858 18.45 -26.86 6.77
C CYS A 858 19.18 -27.64 7.87
N GLU A 859 18.64 -27.67 9.09
CA GLU A 859 19.15 -28.45 10.22
C GLU A 859 19.03 -29.97 9.99
N ASN A 860 17.91 -30.46 9.45
CA ASN A 860 17.74 -31.86 9.09
C ASN A 860 18.78 -32.29 8.03
N GLU A 861 19.00 -31.46 7.02
CA GLU A 861 20.01 -31.65 5.96
C GLU A 861 21.47 -31.53 6.45
N LEU A 862 21.70 -30.96 7.63
CA LEU A 862 22.99 -31.02 8.32
C LEU A 862 23.10 -32.34 9.10
N LEU A 863 22.06 -32.71 9.87
CA LEU A 863 22.01 -33.95 10.66
C LEU A 863 22.16 -35.22 9.81
N LYS A 864 21.58 -35.26 8.60
CA LYS A 864 21.82 -36.36 7.64
C LYS A 864 23.32 -36.60 7.40
N THR A 865 24.14 -35.55 7.33
CA THR A 865 25.60 -35.71 7.10
C THR A 865 26.35 -36.24 8.33
N LEU A 866 25.90 -35.92 9.55
CA LEU A 866 26.40 -36.52 10.79
C LEU A 866 26.08 -38.03 10.85
N TYR A 867 24.84 -38.42 10.53
CA TYR A 867 24.45 -39.84 10.56
C TYR A 867 25.13 -40.68 9.46
N ALA A 868 25.33 -40.13 8.26
CA ALA A 868 26.08 -40.80 7.21
C ALA A 868 27.55 -41.10 7.62
N ARG A 869 28.24 -40.12 8.24
CA ARG A 869 29.60 -40.34 8.79
C ARG A 869 29.58 -41.27 10.02
N GLN A 870 28.52 -41.28 10.82
CA GLN A 870 28.35 -42.25 11.90
C GLN A 870 28.19 -43.69 11.39
N GLU A 871 27.44 -43.90 10.31
CA GLU A 871 27.30 -45.23 9.70
C GLU A 871 28.61 -45.70 9.07
N GLU A 872 29.36 -44.82 8.39
CA GLU A 872 30.70 -45.09 7.86
C GLU A 872 31.69 -45.50 8.97
N MET A 873 31.76 -44.74 10.08
CA MET A 873 32.60 -45.12 11.22
C MET A 873 32.20 -46.50 11.80
N ASN A 874 30.91 -46.83 11.79
CA ASN A 874 30.42 -48.12 12.26
C ASN A 874 30.54 -49.26 11.24
N SER A 875 30.64 -48.99 9.94
CA SER A 875 30.98 -50.00 8.93
C SER A 875 32.47 -50.31 8.97
N LEU A 876 33.34 -49.30 9.06
CA LEU A 876 34.79 -49.46 9.24
C LEU A 876 35.11 -50.27 10.51
N ARG A 877 34.47 -49.96 11.65
CA ARG A 877 34.62 -50.75 12.89
C ARG A 877 34.12 -52.20 12.76
N ARG A 878 33.05 -52.45 12.00
CA ARG A 878 32.56 -53.82 11.73
C ARG A 878 33.57 -54.60 10.88
N ILE A 879 34.13 -53.98 9.85
CA ILE A 879 35.19 -54.56 9.00
C ILE A 879 36.42 -54.91 9.87
N SER A 880 36.93 -53.96 10.66
CA SER A 880 38.07 -54.19 11.57
C SER A 880 37.82 -55.28 12.62
N ALA A 881 36.59 -55.40 13.13
CA ALA A 881 36.22 -56.44 14.09
C ALA A 881 36.16 -57.84 13.44
N HIS A 882 35.68 -57.95 12.20
CA HIS A 882 35.64 -59.23 11.48
C HIS A 882 37.02 -59.67 10.96
N SER A 883 37.90 -58.73 10.57
CA SER A 883 39.30 -59.05 10.25
C SER A 883 40.11 -59.55 11.45
N ALA A 884 39.67 -59.26 12.68
CA ALA A 884 40.31 -59.75 13.91
C ALA A 884 39.88 -61.18 14.31
N GLN A 885 39.01 -61.84 13.54
CA GLN A 885 38.47 -63.17 13.86
C GLN A 885 38.86 -64.28 12.86
N ASN A 886 39.58 -63.95 11.79
CA ASN A 886 40.14 -64.91 10.84
C ASN A 886 41.66 -64.74 10.72
N LEU A 887 42.36 -65.77 10.25
CA LEU A 887 43.83 -65.84 10.32
C LEU A 887 44.53 -64.71 9.54
N ASP A 888 45.66 -64.27 10.09
CA ASP A 888 46.48 -63.19 9.56
C ASP A 888 47.10 -63.57 8.20
N VAL A 889 46.73 -62.81 7.16
CA VAL A 889 47.33 -62.85 5.83
C VAL A 889 47.55 -61.42 5.38
N PRO A 890 48.79 -60.99 5.06
CA PRO A 890 49.08 -59.61 4.68
C PRO A 890 48.60 -59.32 3.25
N SER A 891 47.30 -59.05 3.09
CA SER A 891 46.73 -58.59 1.83
C SER A 891 47.28 -57.20 1.47
N ASN A 892 47.66 -57.03 0.20
CA ASN A 892 48.30 -55.81 -0.29
C ASN A 892 47.41 -54.55 -0.09
N LYS A 893 48.05 -53.39 0.09
CA LYS A 893 47.36 -52.09 0.15
C LYS A 893 46.87 -51.67 -1.24
N SER A 894 45.73 -52.20 -1.69
CA SER A 894 45.13 -51.86 -2.98
C SER A 894 43.61 -51.70 -2.92
N SER A 895 43.15 -50.47 -3.19
CA SER A 895 41.84 -50.12 -3.76
C SER A 895 40.59 -50.74 -3.11
N GLY A 896 40.19 -50.20 -1.96
CA GLY A 896 38.81 -50.20 -1.48
C GLY A 896 38.23 -48.79 -1.47
N PHE A 897 38.24 -48.09 -2.60
CA PHE A 897 37.69 -46.72 -2.70
C PHE A 897 36.16 -46.75 -2.55
N SER A 898 35.63 -46.07 -1.54
CA SER A 898 34.22 -45.70 -1.46
C SER A 898 33.89 -44.63 -2.52
N SER A 899 32.70 -44.69 -3.10
CA SER A 899 32.37 -44.01 -4.36
C SER A 899 32.01 -42.51 -4.22
N PHE A 900 32.63 -41.76 -3.31
CA PHE A 900 32.20 -40.39 -2.99
C PHE A 900 33.27 -39.31 -2.74
N ASP A 901 34.58 -39.61 -2.74
CA ASP A 901 35.63 -38.59 -2.52
C ASP A 901 36.79 -38.67 -3.56
N PRO A 902 36.76 -37.86 -4.63
CA PRO A 902 37.96 -37.33 -5.28
C PRO A 902 38.48 -36.08 -4.51
N PRO A 903 39.79 -35.74 -4.59
CA PRO A 903 40.44 -34.85 -3.61
C PRO A 903 40.22 -33.33 -3.84
N PHE A 904 38.97 -32.87 -3.83
CA PHE A 904 38.60 -31.45 -3.85
C PHE A 904 37.75 -31.06 -2.63
N ASN A 905 38.39 -31.06 -1.45
CA ASN A 905 37.77 -30.65 -0.19
C ASN A 905 37.48 -29.15 -0.15
N SER A 906 36.26 -28.76 -0.57
CA SER A 906 35.74 -27.43 -0.25
C SER A 906 35.75 -27.21 1.28
N PRO A 907 36.17 -26.04 1.79
CA PRO A 907 36.25 -25.78 3.24
C PRO A 907 34.96 -26.09 3.99
N ARG A 908 33.82 -25.91 3.32
CA ARG A 908 32.47 -26.27 3.77
C ARG A 908 32.32 -27.75 4.11
N ARG A 909 32.72 -28.66 3.19
CA ARG A 909 32.67 -30.12 3.41
C ARG A 909 33.65 -30.56 4.48
N THR A 910 34.86 -29.98 4.49
CA THR A 910 35.87 -30.26 5.53
C THR A 910 35.32 -29.91 6.91
N HIS A 911 34.72 -28.72 7.06
CA HIS A 911 34.13 -28.25 8.31
C HIS A 911 32.97 -29.14 8.78
N LEU A 912 32.07 -29.57 7.88
CA LEU A 912 30.99 -30.52 8.24
C LEU A 912 31.53 -31.87 8.72
N ALA A 913 32.58 -32.39 8.08
CA ALA A 913 33.21 -33.66 8.45
C ALA A 913 34.01 -33.56 9.75
N GLU A 914 34.66 -32.43 10.01
CA GLU A 914 35.41 -32.14 11.24
C GLU A 914 34.47 -31.99 12.44
N ALA A 915 33.44 -31.15 12.34
CA ALA A 915 32.40 -31.01 13.37
C ALA A 915 31.63 -32.32 13.61
N ALA A 916 31.33 -33.09 12.54
CA ALA A 916 30.69 -34.40 12.70
C ALA A 916 31.61 -35.38 13.43
N ARG A 917 32.93 -35.33 13.16
CA ARG A 917 33.92 -36.17 13.84
C ARG A 917 34.08 -35.76 15.31
N ASP A 918 34.08 -34.48 15.65
CA ASP A 918 34.23 -34.04 17.04
C ASP A 918 32.96 -34.37 17.86
N ALA A 919 31.78 -34.00 17.34
CA ALA A 919 30.48 -34.34 17.93
C ALA A 919 30.27 -35.86 18.07
N LEU A 920 30.77 -36.68 17.13
CA LEU A 920 30.77 -38.14 17.30
C LEU A 920 31.84 -38.60 18.31
N SER A 921 33.03 -38.03 18.34
CA SER A 921 34.10 -38.51 19.23
C SER A 921 33.83 -38.20 20.71
N SER A 922 33.37 -36.98 21.01
CA SER A 922 32.95 -36.55 22.35
C SER A 922 31.80 -37.40 22.90
N VAL A 923 30.83 -37.75 22.05
CA VAL A 923 29.64 -38.54 22.41
C VAL A 923 29.91 -40.05 22.45
N GLU A 924 30.72 -40.60 21.54
CA GLU A 924 31.02 -42.04 21.51
C GLU A 924 31.96 -42.49 22.63
N VAL A 925 32.89 -41.63 23.07
CA VAL A 925 33.68 -41.87 24.30
C VAL A 925 32.77 -42.03 25.53
N GLN A 926 31.54 -41.51 25.48
CA GLN A 926 30.52 -41.64 26.51
C GLN A 926 29.37 -42.62 26.18
N ARG A 927 29.46 -43.45 25.12
CA ARG A 927 28.43 -44.47 24.80
C ARG A 927 28.93 -45.91 25.00
N PRO A 928 28.88 -46.45 26.24
CA PRO A 928 29.09 -47.86 26.48
C PRO A 928 28.13 -48.73 25.64
N LYS A 929 28.67 -49.69 24.88
CA LYS A 929 27.87 -50.70 24.16
C LYS A 929 26.92 -51.49 25.08
N LYS A 930 27.17 -51.49 26.39
CA LYS A 930 26.25 -51.98 27.44
C LYS A 930 24.84 -51.40 27.31
N TRP A 931 24.69 -50.12 26.97
CA TRP A 931 23.41 -49.42 27.03
C TRP A 931 22.40 -49.97 26.02
N GLN A 932 22.88 -50.53 24.90
CA GLN A 932 22.04 -51.14 23.87
C GLN A 932 21.27 -52.37 24.39
N SER A 933 21.76 -53.07 25.43
CA SER A 933 21.10 -54.24 26.01
C SER A 933 20.18 -53.94 27.19
N PHE A 934 20.03 -52.68 27.61
CA PHE A 934 19.08 -52.30 28.67
C PHE A 934 17.67 -52.10 28.13
N LYS A 935 16.68 -52.44 28.96
CA LYS A 935 15.26 -52.20 28.66
C LYS A 935 14.89 -50.74 28.94
N GLU A 936 13.87 -50.27 28.24
CA GLU A 936 13.25 -48.98 28.56
C GLU A 936 12.54 -49.02 29.92
N PRO A 937 12.50 -47.90 30.67
CA PRO A 937 12.92 -46.55 30.28
C PRO A 937 14.40 -46.24 30.53
N LEU A 938 15.19 -47.15 31.13
CA LEU A 938 16.55 -46.84 31.59
C LEU A 938 17.48 -46.42 30.43
N ARG A 939 17.35 -47.06 29.27
CA ARG A 939 18.15 -46.74 28.08
C ARG A 939 17.83 -45.33 27.55
N LEU A 940 16.54 -44.99 27.41
CA LEU A 940 16.07 -43.65 27.07
C LEU A 940 16.53 -42.61 28.10
N MET A 941 16.44 -42.88 29.41
CA MET A 941 16.93 -41.97 30.46
C MET A 941 18.42 -41.66 30.29
N LEU A 942 19.26 -42.68 30.08
CA LEU A 942 20.71 -42.51 29.86
C LEU A 942 21.01 -41.74 28.56
N GLN A 943 20.21 -41.91 27.51
CA GLN A 943 20.35 -41.17 26.24
C GLN A 943 19.86 -39.72 26.31
N VAL A 944 18.82 -39.44 27.09
CA VAL A 944 18.24 -38.10 27.30
C VAL A 944 19.12 -37.29 28.25
N PHE A 945 19.69 -37.92 29.28
CA PHE A 945 20.52 -37.25 30.30
C PHE A 945 22.02 -37.21 29.94
N GLN A 946 22.42 -37.77 28.78
CA GLN A 946 23.81 -37.72 28.29
C GLN A 946 24.28 -36.26 28.16
N GLY A 947 25.46 -35.93 28.73
CA GLY A 947 25.99 -34.56 28.81
C GLY A 947 25.33 -33.66 29.87
N LEU A 948 24.15 -34.02 30.37
CA LEU A 948 23.43 -33.27 31.40
C LEU A 948 23.76 -33.74 32.82
N SER A 949 24.13 -35.01 33.01
CA SER A 949 24.51 -35.59 34.30
C SER A 949 25.66 -36.59 34.21
N ASP A 950 26.57 -36.51 35.17
CA ASP A 950 27.80 -37.33 35.27
C ASP A 950 27.56 -38.66 36.02
N LYS A 951 26.34 -39.21 35.94
CA LYS A 951 25.86 -40.34 36.76
C LYS A 951 25.69 -41.62 35.94
N ASN A 952 26.30 -42.70 36.42
CA ASN A 952 26.33 -44.01 35.78
C ASN A 952 24.97 -44.75 35.84
N GLU A 953 24.89 -45.89 35.17
CA GLU A 953 23.65 -46.66 34.97
C GLU A 953 23.05 -47.18 36.28
N ASP A 954 23.90 -47.61 37.22
CA ASP A 954 23.48 -48.11 38.54
C ASP A 954 22.77 -47.04 39.39
N PHE A 955 23.06 -45.75 39.16
CA PHE A 955 22.40 -44.62 39.84
C PHE A 955 21.00 -44.36 39.25
N TRP A 956 20.81 -44.59 37.95
CA TRP A 956 19.53 -44.40 37.27
C TRP A 956 18.62 -45.62 37.29
N PHE A 957 19.15 -46.82 37.54
CA PHE A 957 18.38 -48.07 37.59
C PHE A 957 17.18 -48.02 38.55
N PRO A 958 17.27 -47.49 39.81
CA PRO A 958 16.11 -47.38 40.68
C PRO A 958 15.04 -46.44 40.13
N ALA A 959 15.46 -45.36 39.46
CA ALA A 959 14.58 -44.33 38.91
C ALA A 959 13.63 -44.89 37.84
N ALA A 960 14.09 -45.87 37.05
CA ALA A 960 13.29 -46.50 36.01
C ALA A 960 11.98 -47.15 36.52
N SER A 961 11.91 -47.54 37.80
CA SER A 961 10.72 -48.13 38.41
C SER A 961 9.58 -47.13 38.70
N TYR A 962 9.86 -45.82 38.62
CA TYR A 962 8.91 -44.73 38.90
C TYR A 962 8.21 -44.19 37.62
N PHE A 963 8.55 -44.73 36.45
CA PHE A 963 7.99 -44.32 35.16
C PHE A 963 7.02 -45.38 34.59
N SER A 964 5.91 -44.91 34.02
CA SER A 964 4.88 -45.75 33.39
C SER A 964 4.82 -45.50 31.87
N ARG A 965 4.94 -46.55 31.06
CA ARG A 965 4.82 -46.46 29.60
C ARG A 965 3.36 -46.22 29.20
N ARG A 966 3.13 -45.28 28.27
CA ARG A 966 1.84 -45.03 27.63
C ARG A 966 2.02 -44.87 26.13
N GLU A 967 1.08 -45.42 25.37
CA GLU A 967 0.94 -45.23 23.93
C GLU A 967 -0.25 -44.29 23.69
N ILE A 968 -0.06 -43.28 22.83
CA ILE A 968 -0.99 -42.16 22.68
C ILE A 968 -1.08 -41.79 21.21
N THR A 969 -2.28 -41.84 20.64
CA THR A 969 -2.52 -41.61 19.21
C THR A 969 -2.42 -40.14 18.81
N ALA A 970 -2.10 -39.88 17.54
CA ALA A 970 -2.13 -38.55 16.94
C ALA A 970 -3.46 -37.81 17.16
N GLY A 971 -3.40 -36.48 17.26
CA GLY A 971 -4.53 -35.61 17.60
C GLY A 971 -4.85 -35.52 19.09
N THR A 972 -4.29 -36.38 19.95
CA THR A 972 -4.58 -36.36 21.39
C THR A 972 -3.92 -35.18 22.10
N VAL A 973 -4.67 -34.43 22.90
CA VAL A 973 -4.14 -33.39 23.80
C VAL A 973 -3.63 -34.05 25.09
N LEU A 974 -2.34 -33.89 25.41
CA LEU A 974 -1.69 -34.45 26.61
C LEU A 974 -2.00 -33.64 27.87
N PHE A 975 -2.04 -32.32 27.73
CA PHE A 975 -2.44 -31.33 28.72
C PHE A 975 -2.64 -29.97 28.04
N ARG A 976 -3.44 -29.09 28.64
CA ARG A 976 -3.63 -27.70 28.19
C ARG A 976 -2.89 -26.71 29.07
N ARG A 977 -2.63 -25.53 28.52
CA ARG A 977 -2.21 -24.35 29.28
C ARG A 977 -3.17 -24.09 30.46
N GLY A 978 -2.63 -23.84 31.65
CA GLY A 978 -3.42 -23.53 32.86
C GLY A 978 -3.99 -24.76 33.60
N GLU A 979 -3.77 -25.98 33.10
CA GLU A 979 -4.02 -27.20 33.88
C GLU A 979 -2.86 -27.43 34.89
N PRO A 980 -3.08 -28.06 36.06
CA PRO A 980 -2.02 -28.34 37.03
C PRO A 980 -1.00 -29.36 36.51
N ALA A 981 0.28 -29.17 36.85
CA ALA A 981 1.37 -30.01 36.34
C ALA A 981 1.49 -31.37 37.05
N ASN A 982 0.61 -32.29 36.66
CA ASN A 982 0.46 -33.61 37.29
C ASN A 982 1.41 -34.70 36.78
N GLY A 983 2.28 -34.41 35.80
CA GLY A 983 3.21 -35.40 35.24
C GLY A 983 4.40 -34.85 34.45
N PHE A 984 5.50 -35.58 34.48
CA PHE A 984 6.72 -35.40 33.67
C PHE A 984 6.86 -36.55 32.67
N TYR A 985 7.23 -36.26 31.43
CA TYR A 985 7.25 -37.24 30.34
C TYR A 985 8.62 -37.32 29.65
N LEU A 986 9.08 -38.55 29.37
CA LEU A 986 10.16 -38.84 28.43
C LEU A 986 9.54 -39.36 27.12
N VAL A 987 10.00 -38.88 25.96
CA VAL A 987 9.47 -39.29 24.65
C VAL A 987 10.32 -40.42 24.06
N GLU A 988 9.78 -41.64 23.99
CA GLU A 988 10.43 -42.82 23.38
C GLU A 988 10.30 -42.79 21.86
N ARG A 989 9.14 -42.38 21.34
CA ARG A 989 8.81 -42.32 19.90
C ARG A 989 7.75 -41.26 19.62
N GLY A 990 7.76 -40.71 18.40
CA GLY A 990 6.72 -39.80 17.88
C GLY A 990 7.12 -38.32 17.95
N ILE A 991 6.13 -37.44 17.74
CA ILE A 991 6.28 -35.97 17.87
C ILE A 991 5.10 -35.40 18.66
N VAL A 992 5.41 -34.57 19.65
CA VAL A 992 4.45 -33.73 20.37
C VAL A 992 4.68 -32.27 19.98
N ARG A 993 3.64 -31.57 19.55
CA ARG A 993 3.65 -30.12 19.36
C ARG A 993 3.25 -29.43 20.66
N ALA A 994 4.03 -28.47 21.12
CA ALA A 994 3.72 -27.62 22.27
C ALA A 994 3.39 -26.20 21.80
N GLU A 995 2.20 -25.74 22.14
CA GLU A 995 1.63 -24.45 21.71
C GLU A 995 1.64 -23.48 22.90
N TYR A 996 2.46 -22.44 22.78
CA TYR A 996 2.67 -21.38 23.77
C TYR A 996 1.90 -20.13 23.34
N ASP A 997 0.84 -19.80 24.09
CA ASP A 997 0.00 -18.61 23.88
C ASP A 997 0.56 -17.42 24.67
N LEU A 998 1.38 -16.59 24.02
CA LEU A 998 2.04 -15.42 24.63
C LEU A 998 1.26 -14.13 24.32
N PRO A 999 1.33 -13.08 25.17
CA PRO A 999 0.69 -11.79 24.89
C PRO A 999 1.10 -11.12 23.57
N GLN A 1000 2.21 -11.55 22.97
CA GLN A 1000 2.77 -11.07 21.71
C GLN A 1000 2.43 -11.96 20.50
N GLY A 1001 1.80 -13.12 20.69
CA GLY A 1001 1.48 -14.09 19.63
C GLY A 1001 1.64 -15.55 20.06
N TRP A 1002 1.42 -16.47 19.13
CA TRP A 1002 1.56 -17.91 19.37
C TRP A 1002 2.91 -18.43 18.89
N LEU A 1003 3.56 -19.25 19.73
CA LEU A 1003 4.78 -19.99 19.40
C LEU A 1003 4.47 -21.49 19.41
N CYS A 1004 4.82 -22.18 18.32
CA CYS A 1004 4.81 -23.63 18.26
C CYS A 1004 6.23 -24.17 18.44
N GLU A 1005 6.41 -25.06 19.40
CA GLU A 1005 7.62 -25.87 19.63
C GLU A 1005 7.33 -27.32 19.24
N SER A 1006 8.30 -28.06 18.72
CA SER A 1006 8.12 -29.45 18.28
C SER A 1006 9.08 -30.38 19.00
N ILE A 1007 8.53 -31.37 19.70
CA ILE A 1007 9.23 -32.15 20.72
C ILE A 1007 9.31 -33.59 20.24
N VAL A 1008 10.52 -34.01 19.89
CA VAL A 1008 10.80 -35.28 19.21
C VAL A 1008 11.24 -36.38 20.20
N ALA A 1009 11.29 -37.61 19.71
CA ALA A 1009 11.84 -38.76 20.44
C ALA A 1009 13.27 -38.50 20.96
N GLY A 1010 13.58 -38.99 22.17
CA GLY A 1010 14.87 -38.76 22.83
C GLY A 1010 14.99 -37.41 23.53
N THR A 1011 13.85 -36.81 23.92
CA THR A 1011 13.75 -35.55 24.68
C THR A 1011 12.69 -35.62 25.80
N THR A 1012 12.56 -34.55 26.60
CA THR A 1012 11.59 -34.44 27.71
C THR A 1012 10.44 -33.48 27.42
N LEU A 1013 9.31 -33.69 28.08
CA LEU A 1013 8.11 -32.84 28.02
C LEU A 1013 7.53 -32.56 29.41
N GLY A 1014 7.14 -31.30 29.63
CA GLY A 1014 6.41 -30.85 30.83
C GLY A 1014 7.28 -30.64 32.07
N GLU A 1015 8.60 -30.63 31.88
CA GLU A 1015 9.64 -30.60 32.91
C GLU A 1015 9.53 -29.41 33.87
N LEU A 1016 9.63 -28.16 33.37
CA LEU A 1016 9.64 -26.98 34.23
C LEU A 1016 8.39 -26.91 35.13
N PRO A 1017 7.13 -26.89 34.61
CA PRO A 1017 5.95 -26.76 35.47
C PRO A 1017 5.80 -27.89 36.49
N PHE A 1018 6.23 -29.11 36.14
CA PHE A 1018 6.16 -30.26 37.04
C PHE A 1018 7.07 -30.08 38.26
N PHE A 1019 8.35 -29.73 38.03
CA PHE A 1019 9.33 -29.58 39.11
C PHE A 1019 9.25 -28.22 39.83
N SER A 1020 8.67 -27.18 39.23
CA SER A 1020 8.44 -25.87 39.87
C SER A 1020 7.07 -25.72 40.55
N GLU A 1021 6.21 -26.74 40.47
CA GLU A 1021 4.86 -26.76 41.06
C GLU A 1021 3.92 -25.66 40.55
N THR A 1022 4.06 -25.30 39.27
CA THR A 1022 3.22 -24.29 38.61
C THR A 1022 2.31 -24.93 37.57
N ASP A 1023 1.27 -24.20 37.14
CA ASP A 1023 0.40 -24.62 36.04
C ASP A 1023 1.16 -24.79 34.71
N ARG A 1024 0.59 -25.59 33.81
CA ARG A 1024 1.16 -25.83 32.48
C ARG A 1024 1.26 -24.53 31.68
N THR A 1025 2.45 -24.25 31.16
CA THR A 1025 2.76 -23.03 30.39
C THR A 1025 2.33 -23.09 28.91
N ALA A 1026 2.06 -24.29 28.39
CA ALA A 1026 1.69 -24.56 27.01
C ALA A 1026 0.63 -25.66 26.91
N THR A 1027 -0.09 -25.72 25.80
CA THR A 1027 -0.92 -26.86 25.42
C THR A 1027 -0.09 -27.84 24.60
N ALA A 1028 -0.08 -29.13 24.98
CA ALA A 1028 0.70 -30.15 24.29
C ALA A 1028 -0.23 -31.12 23.52
N VAL A 1029 0.01 -31.27 22.22
CA VAL A 1029 -0.79 -32.09 21.30
C VAL A 1029 0.11 -33.11 20.62
N VAL A 1030 -0.29 -34.38 20.57
CA VAL A 1030 0.42 -35.44 19.83
C VAL A 1030 0.21 -35.22 18.34
N GLU A 1031 1.28 -34.92 17.60
CA GLU A 1031 1.23 -34.68 16.13
C GLU A 1031 1.40 -35.99 15.35
N ARG A 1032 2.16 -36.94 15.89
CA ARG A 1032 2.32 -38.31 15.36
C ARG A 1032 2.34 -39.29 16.53
N ASP A 1033 1.76 -40.48 16.34
CA ASP A 1033 1.60 -41.51 17.37
C ASP A 1033 2.83 -41.64 18.29
N CYS A 1034 2.59 -41.39 19.57
CA CYS A 1034 3.63 -41.22 20.56
C CYS A 1034 3.69 -42.39 21.53
N VAL A 1035 4.93 -42.77 21.88
CA VAL A 1035 5.20 -43.59 23.05
C VAL A 1035 5.93 -42.71 24.06
N VAL A 1036 5.36 -42.59 25.26
CA VAL A 1036 5.90 -41.75 26.33
C VAL A 1036 5.99 -42.51 27.65
N TRP A 1037 6.98 -42.16 28.46
CA TRP A 1037 7.14 -42.65 29.82
C TRP A 1037 6.79 -41.54 30.81
N LEU A 1038 5.70 -41.73 31.54
CA LEU A 1038 5.14 -40.77 32.52
C LEU A 1038 5.61 -41.12 33.94
N MET A 1039 6.25 -40.16 34.60
CA MET A 1039 6.33 -40.08 36.06
C MET A 1039 5.25 -39.11 36.55
N ASP A 1040 4.32 -39.60 37.37
CA ASP A 1040 3.26 -38.80 37.99
C ASP A 1040 3.69 -38.19 39.33
N ARG A 1041 2.78 -37.42 39.93
CA ARG A 1041 2.99 -36.76 41.23
C ARG A 1041 3.22 -37.73 42.39
N ASP A 1042 2.50 -38.85 42.48
CA ASP A 1042 2.68 -39.83 43.56
C ASP A 1042 4.04 -40.52 43.47
N GLN A 1043 4.51 -40.81 42.26
CA GLN A 1043 5.83 -41.41 42.03
C GLN A 1043 6.96 -40.42 42.31
N TRP A 1044 6.79 -39.14 42.00
CA TRP A 1044 7.73 -38.09 42.38
C TRP A 1044 7.81 -37.89 43.90
N ASP A 1045 6.67 -37.84 44.59
CA ASP A 1045 6.61 -37.81 46.05
C ASP A 1045 7.34 -39.01 46.69
N ARG A 1046 7.26 -40.18 46.07
CA ARG A 1046 7.97 -41.39 46.51
C ARG A 1046 9.47 -41.33 46.22
N ILE A 1047 9.90 -40.84 45.04
CA ILE A 1047 11.33 -40.76 44.71
C ILE A 1047 12.05 -39.75 45.60
N GLN A 1048 11.42 -38.62 45.94
CA GLN A 1048 11.96 -37.68 46.93
C GLN A 1048 12.15 -38.31 48.33
N LYS A 1049 11.20 -39.16 48.76
CA LYS A 1049 11.19 -39.77 50.11
C LYS A 1049 12.07 -41.01 50.23
N LYS A 1050 12.31 -41.73 49.13
CA LYS A 1050 13.10 -42.98 49.10
C LYS A 1050 14.51 -42.80 48.54
N GLU A 1051 14.65 -42.02 47.47
CA GLU A 1051 15.87 -41.87 46.67
C GLU A 1051 16.22 -40.38 46.48
N PRO A 1052 16.44 -39.61 47.56
CA PRO A 1052 16.52 -38.14 47.51
C PRO A 1052 17.63 -37.60 46.60
N GLU A 1053 18.74 -38.35 46.44
CA GLU A 1053 19.82 -37.99 45.51
C GLU A 1053 19.41 -38.08 44.03
N ILE A 1054 18.57 -39.07 43.68
CA ILE A 1054 18.02 -39.18 42.32
C ILE A 1054 17.05 -38.03 42.06
N GLY A 1055 16.18 -37.71 43.03
CA GLY A 1055 15.28 -36.56 42.95
C GLY A 1055 16.03 -35.23 42.77
N ARG A 1056 17.13 -35.04 43.50
CA ARG A 1056 17.99 -33.84 43.39
C ARG A 1056 18.66 -33.72 42.02
N GLU A 1057 19.16 -34.83 41.47
CA GLU A 1057 19.81 -34.82 40.15
C GLU A 1057 18.78 -34.63 39.01
N LEU A 1058 17.57 -35.22 39.11
CA LEU A 1058 16.47 -34.95 38.16
C LEU A 1058 16.11 -33.46 38.10
N LEU A 1059 16.00 -32.80 39.25
CA LEU A 1059 15.69 -31.36 39.31
C LEU A 1059 16.81 -30.51 38.69
N LYS A 1060 18.08 -30.87 38.93
CA LYS A 1060 19.26 -30.26 38.29
C LYS A 1060 19.27 -30.44 36.77
N ILE A 1061 18.90 -31.61 36.26
CA ILE A 1061 18.76 -31.89 34.82
C ILE A 1061 17.63 -31.04 34.20
N SER A 1062 16.47 -30.97 34.86
CA SER A 1062 15.35 -30.12 34.40
C SER A 1062 15.75 -28.65 34.29
N LEU A 1063 16.55 -28.14 35.22
CA LEU A 1063 17.04 -26.75 35.17
C LEU A 1063 17.99 -26.52 33.98
N LYS A 1064 18.91 -27.46 33.68
CA LYS A 1064 19.76 -27.39 32.48
C LYS A 1064 18.93 -27.35 31.19
N LEU A 1065 18.05 -28.33 31.00
CA LEU A 1065 17.15 -28.43 29.83
C LEU A 1065 16.28 -27.18 29.65
N THR A 1066 15.79 -26.62 30.75
CA THR A 1066 14.99 -25.39 30.74
C THR A 1066 15.82 -24.19 30.25
N SER A 1067 17.07 -24.08 30.69
CA SER A 1067 18.00 -23.00 30.33
C SER A 1067 18.37 -23.03 28.85
N GLU A 1068 18.74 -24.22 28.33
CA GLU A 1068 19.05 -24.44 26.92
C GLU A 1068 17.85 -24.10 26.01
N ARG A 1069 16.67 -24.64 26.34
CA ARG A 1069 15.42 -24.34 25.63
C ARG A 1069 15.09 -22.83 25.66
N MET A 1070 15.23 -22.18 26.82
CA MET A 1070 14.89 -20.77 26.96
C MET A 1070 15.80 -19.88 26.10
N SER A 1071 17.07 -20.25 25.91
CA SER A 1071 17.97 -19.60 24.97
C SER A 1071 17.47 -19.71 23.53
N ALA A 1072 17.24 -20.93 23.04
CA ALA A 1072 16.80 -21.19 21.66
C ALA A 1072 15.47 -20.50 21.33
N ILE A 1073 14.46 -20.62 22.21
CA ILE A 1073 13.17 -19.93 22.06
C ILE A 1073 13.35 -18.41 22.05
N THR A 1074 14.21 -17.85 22.91
CA THR A 1074 14.43 -16.39 22.95
C THR A 1074 15.09 -15.89 21.66
N SER A 1075 16.10 -16.59 21.13
CA SER A 1075 16.68 -16.26 19.82
C SER A 1075 15.66 -16.31 18.69
N TYR A 1076 14.82 -17.35 18.64
CA TYR A 1076 13.79 -17.47 17.61
C TYR A 1076 12.72 -16.37 17.73
N ILE A 1077 12.28 -16.01 18.94
CA ILE A 1077 11.32 -14.92 19.16
C ILE A 1077 11.94 -13.56 18.78
N LEU A 1078 13.16 -13.26 19.23
CA LEU A 1078 13.83 -11.99 18.91
C LEU A 1078 14.06 -11.82 17.40
N THR A 1079 14.32 -12.91 16.67
CA THR A 1079 14.53 -12.86 15.22
C THR A 1079 13.25 -13.00 14.41
N THR A 1080 12.14 -13.52 14.95
CA THR A 1080 10.82 -13.45 14.29
C THR A 1080 10.12 -12.10 14.49
N ALA A 1081 10.19 -11.52 15.69
CA ALA A 1081 9.68 -10.17 15.96
C ALA A 1081 10.55 -9.03 15.35
N GLY A 1082 11.81 -9.35 15.03
CA GLY A 1082 12.78 -8.49 14.35
C GLY A 1082 12.39 -8.11 12.94
#